data_AF-A0A381CBE1-F1
#
_entry.id   AF-A0A381CBE1-F1
#
_cell.length_a   1.000
_cell.length_b   1.000
_cell.length_c   1.000
_cell.angle_alpha   90.00
_cell.angle_beta   90.00
_cell.angle_gamma   90.00
#
_symmetry.space_group_name_H-M   'P 1'
#
loop_
_entity.id
_entity.type
_entity.pdbx_description
1 polymer ?
#
loop_
_entity_poly.entity_id
_entity_poly.type
_entity_poly.pdbx_seq_one_letter_code
_entity_poly.pdbx_strand_id
1 'polypeptide(L)'
;MASDGTRFTFTAGRTPADTFAVVNFKLKQSLSSLFSLDITVACHDPAIGFKAILDEYSLLTIWQGEVIKRRVRGIVTFCEQGDSGKHQTRYSMTVRPEFWRSSQRQNCRSFQNYDIQYIFAKLLKEMRIRTHDALFRRPHPPREFCVQFMESDYDFIARLAAEEGIFFFEDEYLDDRDQKLTFTDDRCNLRGLGAFPYNPNAASESSTYCINTFRRSAQIRPAKVTTQDYTFTAPNWQAQYQEEGADLSYQRPDYEIFDYPGRFKDEQHGADFAKYQMDGWRNNVDFASGTSNCPQLQPGRWFTLTDHPREDLNNPWQVVSSEMTGSQPQAHIGSSGQGTTLTNRFHVIPATQTWRPAPLPKPLVDGPQIGIVTGPAGEEIYCDEHGRVTVKFAWDRYNKTNEESSCWVRVSQAWAGTGFGNIAIPRVGQEVIVDFLNGDPDQPIITGRTYHAANRSPGDLPGTKTQMAIRSQTYKGNGYNELMFDDQTGQELLSMHAQKDMKTVVLNNRDTNVKVNHSETIGHNQQVTVGLGQTVKVGQENAAGHDQTITVAHDRSITVRNDQTLKVTRDRTVNSGRDDNLYVERDRKITVKGSQQQNTTKDHISLVKGNRSLEVKGDLAQKVAGSLGVDAQGDIVLQSNSKLTLKVGSSFIVIHPGGVDITGLKINLNGGGSPGAAVKTLQAAVLSRLSDKEDSGSEPPEDEDGSGGSSGGDSSGEQDEQKGEDEPDEYKILFNFKDTDGSPYIDIKYIAYFADGAQKEGVTDKEGNTELFIRDDDNEIEIKLFSPDFDTFWGDENE
;
A
#
# COMPACT_ATOMS: atom_id res chain seq x y z
N MET A 1 -71.94 -41.62 0.23
CA MET A 1 -72.31 -40.57 -0.76
C MET A 1 -71.61 -40.90 -2.07
N ALA A 2 -72.10 -40.42 -3.22
CA ALA A 2 -71.59 -40.84 -4.53
C ALA A 2 -70.06 -40.63 -4.66
N SER A 3 -69.37 -41.63 -5.21
CA SER A 3 -67.90 -41.81 -5.15
C SER A 3 -67.09 -40.90 -6.07
N ASP A 4 -67.75 -40.04 -6.87
CA ASP A 4 -67.13 -39.42 -8.05
C ASP A 4 -67.03 -37.89 -7.94
N GLY A 5 -67.63 -37.32 -6.89
CA GLY A 5 -67.68 -35.87 -6.66
C GLY A 5 -66.40 -35.27 -6.07
N THR A 6 -66.29 -33.94 -6.15
CA THR A 6 -65.20 -33.19 -5.53
C THR A 6 -65.34 -33.18 -4.01
N ARG A 7 -64.27 -33.51 -3.28
CA ARG A 7 -64.22 -33.42 -1.80
C ARG A 7 -62.92 -32.76 -1.32
N PHE A 8 -62.97 -32.12 -0.16
CA PHE A 8 -61.83 -31.50 0.50
C PHE A 8 -61.61 -32.10 1.88
N THR A 9 -60.36 -32.46 2.18
CA THR A 9 -59.93 -32.98 3.50
C THR A 9 -58.76 -32.16 4.01
N PHE A 10 -58.73 -31.88 5.31
CA PHE A 10 -57.66 -31.09 5.93
C PHE A 10 -57.15 -31.76 7.20
N THR A 11 -55.84 -31.74 7.37
CA THR A 11 -55.17 -32.16 8.61
C THR A 11 -54.28 -31.02 9.08
N ALA A 12 -54.18 -30.80 10.39
CA ALA A 12 -53.34 -29.75 10.95
C ALA A 12 -52.79 -30.17 12.31
N GLY A 13 -51.52 -29.88 12.55
CA GLY A 13 -50.89 -30.17 13.81
C GLY A 13 -50.71 -31.66 14.07
N ARG A 14 -50.73 -32.02 15.35
CA ARG A 14 -50.65 -33.40 15.83
C ARG A 14 -52.02 -34.02 16.10
N THR A 15 -53.10 -33.49 15.51
CA THR A 15 -54.46 -33.99 15.70
C THR A 15 -54.70 -35.25 14.84
N PRO A 16 -55.66 -36.12 15.22
CA PRO A 16 -56.15 -37.19 14.35
C PRO A 16 -56.58 -36.69 12.96
N ALA A 17 -56.43 -37.51 11.93
CA ALA A 17 -56.63 -37.11 10.53
C ALA A 17 -58.09 -36.75 10.16
N ASP A 18 -59.03 -37.16 11.00
CA ASP A 18 -60.48 -36.96 10.90
C ASP A 18 -61.01 -35.82 11.81
N THR A 19 -60.13 -35.11 12.52
CA THR A 19 -60.49 -34.03 13.47
C THR A 19 -61.23 -32.87 12.79
N PHE A 20 -60.85 -32.52 11.55
CA PHE A 20 -61.29 -31.31 10.87
C PHE A 20 -62.04 -31.60 9.57
N ALA A 21 -63.31 -31.20 9.52
CA ALA A 21 -64.11 -31.20 8.29
C ALA A 21 -64.01 -29.83 7.61
N VAL A 22 -63.54 -29.79 6.36
CA VAL A 22 -63.39 -28.52 5.61
C VAL A 22 -64.76 -27.94 5.27
N VAL A 23 -65.03 -26.70 5.69
CA VAL A 23 -66.25 -25.96 5.36
C VAL A 23 -66.02 -25.09 4.12
N ASN A 24 -64.94 -24.30 4.13
CA ASN A 24 -64.50 -23.52 2.97
C ASN A 24 -62.99 -23.21 3.09
N PHE A 25 -62.38 -22.81 1.98
CA PHE A 25 -61.02 -22.29 1.98
C PHE A 25 -60.81 -21.27 0.85
N LYS A 26 -59.77 -20.44 1.03
CA LYS A 26 -59.22 -19.52 0.05
C LYS A 26 -57.69 -19.63 0.03
N LEU A 27 -57.15 -20.12 -1.07
CA LEU A 27 -55.71 -20.18 -1.35
C LEU A 27 -55.33 -19.05 -2.30
N LYS A 28 -54.30 -18.26 -1.95
CA LYS A 28 -53.63 -17.29 -2.82
C LYS A 28 -52.17 -17.70 -3.02
N GLN A 29 -51.71 -17.80 -4.26
CA GLN A 29 -50.32 -18.10 -4.64
C GLN A 29 -49.86 -17.13 -5.74
N SER A 30 -48.57 -16.78 -5.75
CA SER A 30 -47.92 -16.06 -6.87
C SER A 30 -46.45 -16.49 -6.97
N LEU A 31 -45.85 -16.35 -8.16
CA LEU A 31 -44.39 -16.39 -8.32
C LEU A 31 -43.74 -15.32 -7.43
N SER A 32 -42.60 -15.67 -6.83
CA SER A 32 -41.84 -14.90 -5.85
C SER A 32 -42.69 -14.27 -4.74
N SER A 33 -43.59 -15.07 -4.14
CA SER A 33 -44.42 -14.64 -3.01
C SER A 33 -44.82 -15.81 -2.12
N LEU A 34 -44.87 -15.58 -0.81
CA LEU A 34 -45.34 -16.56 0.17
C LEU A 34 -46.86 -16.75 0.03
N PHE A 35 -47.31 -17.98 -0.25
CA PHE A 35 -48.74 -18.27 -0.36
C PHE A 35 -49.49 -17.99 0.96
N SER A 36 -50.82 -17.82 0.87
CA SER A 36 -51.73 -17.80 2.02
C SER A 36 -52.89 -18.75 1.75
N LEU A 37 -53.11 -19.73 2.62
CA LEU A 37 -54.29 -20.58 2.64
C LEU A 37 -55.10 -20.24 3.88
N ASP A 38 -56.18 -19.50 3.70
CA ASP A 38 -57.14 -19.19 4.76
C ASP A 38 -58.25 -20.26 4.70
N ILE A 39 -58.44 -21.02 5.76
CA ILE A 39 -59.33 -22.20 5.79
C ILE A 39 -60.25 -22.18 7.01
N THR A 40 -61.53 -22.44 6.78
CA THR A 40 -62.53 -22.64 7.84
C THR A 40 -62.86 -24.12 7.95
N VAL A 41 -62.73 -24.68 9.15
CA VAL A 41 -63.04 -26.09 9.45
C VAL A 41 -64.06 -26.21 10.58
N ALA A 42 -64.86 -27.27 10.53
CA ALA A 42 -65.71 -27.71 11.63
C ALA A 42 -65.03 -28.87 12.37
N CYS A 43 -65.04 -28.84 13.70
CA CYS A 43 -64.49 -29.85 14.58
C CYS A 43 -65.56 -30.27 15.61
N HIS A 44 -65.53 -31.53 16.08
CA HIS A 44 -66.40 -31.98 17.18
C HIS A 44 -65.81 -31.66 18.56
N ASP A 45 -64.50 -31.47 18.66
CA ASP A 45 -63.83 -31.03 19.88
C ASP A 45 -63.89 -29.49 19.99
N PRO A 46 -64.50 -28.93 21.05
CA PRO A 46 -64.58 -27.49 21.28
C PRO A 46 -63.35 -26.91 22.01
N ALA A 47 -62.33 -27.72 22.30
CA ALA A 47 -61.20 -27.36 23.16
C ALA A 47 -59.83 -27.71 22.55
N ILE A 48 -59.71 -27.71 21.21
CA ILE A 48 -58.41 -27.95 20.55
C ILE A 48 -57.40 -26.88 20.97
N GLY A 49 -56.38 -27.29 21.74
CA GLY A 49 -55.35 -26.38 22.23
C GLY A 49 -54.43 -25.89 21.10
N PHE A 50 -54.32 -24.57 20.93
CA PHE A 50 -53.55 -23.94 19.85
C PHE A 50 -52.08 -24.39 19.77
N LYS A 51 -51.46 -24.79 20.90
CA LYS A 51 -50.11 -25.36 20.94
C LYS A 51 -49.95 -26.64 20.10
N ALA A 52 -51.04 -27.38 19.85
CA ALA A 52 -51.01 -28.59 19.02
C ALA A 52 -51.11 -28.28 17.51
N ILE A 53 -51.41 -27.02 17.13
CA ILE A 53 -51.66 -26.57 15.76
C ILE A 53 -50.62 -25.54 15.28
N LEU A 54 -50.36 -24.49 16.06
CA LEU A 54 -49.52 -23.36 15.66
C LEU A 54 -48.06 -23.77 15.47
N ASP A 55 -47.44 -23.26 14.39
CA ASP A 55 -46.10 -23.64 13.88
C ASP A 55 -45.94 -25.13 13.50
N GLU A 56 -47.00 -25.93 13.57
CA GLU A 56 -47.02 -27.32 13.13
C GLU A 56 -47.57 -27.46 11.71
N TYR A 57 -47.32 -28.62 11.10
CA TYR A 57 -47.67 -28.88 9.71
C TYR A 57 -49.16 -29.06 9.49
N SER A 58 -49.62 -28.64 8.32
CA SER A 58 -50.96 -28.87 7.81
C SER A 58 -50.95 -29.27 6.35
N LEU A 59 -52.00 -29.98 5.94
CA LEU A 59 -52.18 -30.50 4.59
C LEU A 59 -53.66 -30.44 4.20
N LEU A 60 -53.98 -29.56 3.26
CA LEU A 60 -55.23 -29.57 2.49
C LEU A 60 -55.05 -30.52 1.31
N THR A 61 -56.00 -31.44 1.10
CA THR A 61 -56.05 -32.30 -0.08
C THR A 61 -57.39 -32.11 -0.82
N ILE A 62 -57.31 -31.90 -2.12
CA ILE A 62 -58.44 -31.81 -3.04
C ILE A 62 -58.52 -33.11 -3.85
N TRP A 63 -59.68 -33.73 -3.83
CA TRP A 63 -59.96 -35.00 -4.46
C TRP A 63 -61.05 -34.86 -5.52
N GLN A 64 -60.95 -35.65 -6.59
CA GLN A 64 -62.06 -35.94 -7.51
C GLN A 64 -62.36 -37.44 -7.37
N GLY A 65 -63.45 -37.76 -6.68
CA GLY A 65 -63.68 -39.11 -6.18
C GLY A 65 -62.52 -39.61 -5.30
N GLU A 66 -61.95 -40.77 -5.63
CA GLU A 66 -60.78 -41.32 -4.94
C GLU A 66 -59.42 -40.83 -5.49
N VAL A 67 -59.40 -40.04 -6.56
CA VAL A 67 -58.15 -39.52 -7.15
C VAL A 67 -57.77 -38.18 -6.53
N ILE A 68 -56.57 -38.09 -5.95
CA ILE A 68 -55.99 -36.82 -5.50
C ILE A 68 -55.65 -35.97 -6.72
N LYS A 69 -56.11 -34.71 -6.71
CA LYS A 69 -55.88 -33.75 -7.81
C LYS A 69 -54.91 -32.64 -7.44
N ARG A 70 -54.83 -32.30 -6.16
CA ARG A 70 -53.99 -31.23 -5.61
C ARG A 70 -53.80 -31.43 -4.10
N ARG A 71 -52.60 -31.19 -3.61
CA ARG A 71 -52.25 -30.99 -2.20
C ARG A 71 -51.75 -29.57 -1.98
N VAL A 72 -51.98 -29.03 -0.79
CA VAL A 72 -51.35 -27.80 -0.31
C VAL A 72 -50.88 -28.06 1.10
N ARG A 73 -49.56 -28.04 1.29
CA ARG A 73 -48.90 -28.27 2.56
C ARG A 73 -48.26 -26.97 3.05
N GLY A 74 -48.36 -26.73 4.34
CA GLY A 74 -47.70 -25.59 4.97
C GLY A 74 -47.66 -25.74 6.48
N ILE A 75 -47.41 -24.63 7.16
CA ILE A 75 -47.42 -24.49 8.62
C ILE A 75 -48.57 -23.57 9.01
N VAL A 76 -49.22 -23.86 10.15
CA VAL A 76 -50.32 -23.00 10.63
C VAL A 76 -49.72 -21.80 11.39
N THR A 77 -49.93 -20.59 10.85
CA THR A 77 -49.39 -19.34 11.44
C THR A 77 -50.42 -18.57 12.24
N PHE A 78 -51.71 -18.87 12.05
CA PHE A 78 -52.83 -18.28 12.77
C PHE A 78 -53.90 -19.34 12.98
N CYS A 79 -54.51 -19.36 14.16
CA CYS A 79 -55.67 -20.19 14.47
C CYS A 79 -56.60 -19.39 15.40
N GLU A 80 -57.88 -19.35 15.03
CA GLU A 80 -58.96 -18.72 15.78
C GLU A 80 -60.03 -19.77 16.06
N GLN A 81 -60.54 -19.77 17.29
CA GLN A 81 -61.75 -20.51 17.65
C GLN A 81 -62.95 -19.59 17.51
N GLY A 82 -63.87 -19.93 16.61
CA GLY A 82 -65.15 -19.25 16.45
C GLY A 82 -66.25 -19.86 17.33
N ASP A 83 -67.50 -19.49 17.03
CA ASP A 83 -68.67 -19.94 17.78
C ASP A 83 -68.78 -21.48 17.84
N SER A 84 -69.16 -21.98 19.01
CA SER A 84 -69.49 -23.39 19.25
C SER A 84 -70.99 -23.61 19.05
N GLY A 85 -71.35 -24.39 18.04
CA GLY A 85 -72.72 -24.85 17.82
C GLY A 85 -73.09 -26.05 18.71
N LYS A 86 -74.30 -26.59 18.57
CA LYS A 86 -74.79 -27.71 19.41
C LYS A 86 -73.96 -28.99 19.35
N HIS A 87 -73.22 -29.22 18.26
CA HIS A 87 -72.45 -30.46 18.03
C HIS A 87 -71.08 -30.24 17.38
N GLN A 88 -70.75 -29.02 16.96
CA GLN A 88 -69.51 -28.70 16.24
C GLN A 88 -69.06 -27.27 16.54
N THR A 89 -67.75 -27.08 16.63
CA THR A 89 -67.07 -25.79 16.81
C THR A 89 -66.34 -25.42 15.52
N ARG A 90 -66.38 -24.13 15.16
CA ARG A 90 -65.64 -23.63 13.99
C ARG A 90 -64.23 -23.20 14.39
N TYR A 91 -63.26 -23.56 13.56
CA TYR A 91 -61.90 -23.03 13.65
C TYR A 91 -61.53 -22.38 12.31
N SER A 92 -61.01 -21.16 12.37
CA SER A 92 -60.41 -20.46 11.23
C SER A 92 -58.89 -20.60 11.35
N MET A 93 -58.19 -20.90 10.26
CA MET A 93 -56.73 -21.03 10.26
C MET A 93 -56.13 -20.36 9.04
N THR A 94 -54.96 -19.72 9.20
CA THR A 94 -54.11 -19.32 8.07
C THR A 94 -52.89 -20.23 8.03
N VAL A 95 -52.67 -20.82 6.85
CA VAL A 95 -51.56 -21.70 6.53
C VAL A 95 -50.62 -20.99 5.56
N ARG A 96 -49.32 -21.06 5.83
CA ARG A 96 -48.23 -20.44 5.07
C ARG A 96 -47.18 -21.49 4.67
N PRO A 97 -46.32 -21.23 3.67
CA PRO A 97 -45.18 -22.13 3.38
C PRO A 97 -44.21 -22.25 4.55
N GLU A 98 -43.38 -23.30 4.59
CA GLU A 98 -42.24 -23.39 5.53
C GLU A 98 -41.35 -22.14 5.42
N PHE A 99 -41.19 -21.62 4.20
CA PHE A 99 -40.39 -20.43 3.92
C PHE A 99 -40.87 -19.17 4.65
N TRP A 100 -42.14 -19.09 5.06
CA TRP A 100 -42.65 -17.94 5.80
C TRP A 100 -41.91 -17.69 7.12
N ARG A 101 -41.31 -18.72 7.74
CA ARG A 101 -40.49 -18.54 8.95
C ARG A 101 -39.34 -17.55 8.75
N SER A 102 -38.77 -17.47 7.54
CA SER A 102 -37.69 -16.53 7.21
C SER A 102 -38.10 -15.05 7.33
N SER A 103 -39.40 -14.73 7.21
CA SER A 103 -39.93 -13.38 7.44
C SER A 103 -39.99 -12.98 8.93
N GLN A 104 -39.84 -13.95 9.84
CA GLN A 104 -39.95 -13.74 11.30
C GLN A 104 -38.59 -13.50 11.97
N ARG A 105 -37.48 -13.49 11.20
CA ARG A 105 -36.12 -13.24 11.69
C ARG A 105 -35.46 -12.13 10.88
N GLN A 106 -35.04 -11.06 11.55
CA GLN A 106 -34.27 -9.93 11.02
C GLN A 106 -32.81 -10.04 11.49
N ASN A 107 -31.85 -9.66 10.65
CA ASN A 107 -30.43 -9.90 10.95
C ASN A 107 -29.49 -8.83 10.37
N CYS A 108 -28.24 -8.84 10.85
CA CYS A 108 -27.10 -8.13 10.26
C CYS A 108 -25.94 -9.12 10.15
N ARG A 109 -25.48 -9.42 8.93
CA ARG A 109 -24.34 -10.33 8.66
C ARG A 109 -23.79 -10.14 7.25
N SER A 110 -22.52 -10.48 7.06
CA SER A 110 -21.90 -10.57 5.73
C SER A 110 -21.65 -12.02 5.30
N PHE A 111 -21.62 -12.22 3.99
CA PHE A 111 -21.19 -13.40 3.28
C PHE A 111 -20.03 -13.00 2.38
N GLN A 112 -18.99 -13.82 2.31
CA GLN A 112 -17.76 -13.55 1.57
C GLN A 112 -17.43 -14.73 0.68
N ASN A 113 -17.12 -14.47 -0.60
CA ASN A 113 -16.74 -15.47 -1.59
C ASN A 113 -17.72 -16.66 -1.69
N TYR A 114 -19.03 -16.36 -1.59
CA TYR A 114 -20.11 -17.35 -1.72
C TYR A 114 -21.06 -16.98 -2.86
N ASP A 115 -21.49 -18.00 -3.60
CA ASP A 115 -22.52 -17.88 -4.62
C ASP A 115 -23.94 -17.79 -4.01
N ILE A 116 -24.91 -17.44 -4.85
CA ILE A 116 -26.29 -17.25 -4.42
C ILE A 116 -26.95 -18.54 -3.91
N GLN A 117 -26.58 -19.69 -4.49
CA GLN A 117 -27.12 -21.00 -4.13
C GLN A 117 -26.70 -21.37 -2.71
N TYR A 118 -25.43 -21.15 -2.35
CA TYR A 118 -24.90 -21.36 -1.00
C TYR A 118 -25.58 -20.42 0.02
N ILE A 119 -25.71 -19.13 -0.30
CA ILE A 119 -26.35 -18.15 0.58
C ILE A 119 -27.79 -18.57 0.89
N PHE A 120 -28.57 -18.93 -0.14
CA PHE A 120 -29.94 -19.42 0.02
C PHE A 120 -29.98 -20.72 0.83
N ALA A 121 -29.22 -21.75 0.45
CA ALA A 121 -29.20 -23.03 1.14
C ALA A 121 -28.83 -22.90 2.63
N LYS A 122 -27.88 -22.02 2.97
CA LYS A 122 -27.47 -21.73 4.35
C LYS A 122 -28.59 -21.11 5.17
N LEU A 123 -29.27 -20.09 4.64
CA LEU A 123 -30.39 -19.42 5.33
C LEU A 123 -31.63 -20.33 5.45
N LEU A 124 -31.96 -21.08 4.41
CA LEU A 124 -33.07 -22.03 4.41
C LEU A 124 -32.84 -23.14 5.45
N LYS A 125 -31.60 -23.64 5.57
CA LYS A 125 -31.18 -24.60 6.59
C LYS A 125 -31.27 -24.03 8.02
N GLU A 126 -30.81 -22.79 8.23
CA GLU A 126 -30.94 -22.12 9.54
C GLU A 126 -32.42 -22.00 9.97
N MET A 127 -33.32 -21.73 9.03
CA MET A 127 -34.77 -21.64 9.26
C MET A 127 -35.53 -22.97 9.17
N ARG A 128 -34.80 -24.10 9.10
CA ARG A 128 -35.31 -25.48 9.09
C ARG A 128 -36.29 -25.81 7.96
N ILE A 129 -36.13 -25.15 6.81
CA ILE A 129 -36.90 -25.42 5.60
C ILE A 129 -36.34 -26.69 4.96
N ARG A 130 -37.14 -27.76 4.93
CA ARG A 130 -36.63 -29.12 4.73
C ARG A 130 -36.35 -29.48 3.28
N THR A 131 -37.14 -28.95 2.37
CA THR A 131 -37.15 -29.36 0.96
C THR A 131 -37.14 -28.14 0.05
N HIS A 132 -36.03 -27.92 -0.62
CA HIS A 132 -35.87 -26.88 -1.63
C HIS A 132 -35.05 -27.40 -2.82
N ASP A 133 -35.33 -26.88 -4.01
CA ASP A 133 -34.63 -27.17 -5.26
C ASP A 133 -34.09 -25.86 -5.84
N ALA A 134 -32.82 -25.85 -6.29
CA ALA A 134 -32.22 -24.74 -7.03
C ALA A 134 -31.97 -25.18 -8.48
N LEU A 135 -32.80 -24.69 -9.40
CA LEU A 135 -32.81 -25.09 -10.81
C LEU A 135 -32.32 -23.92 -11.66
N PHE A 136 -31.02 -23.64 -11.60
CA PHE A 136 -30.40 -22.56 -12.38
C PHE A 136 -29.84 -23.09 -13.70
N ARG A 137 -30.07 -22.37 -14.80
CA ARG A 137 -29.54 -22.64 -16.15
C ARG A 137 -28.38 -21.72 -16.51
N ARG A 138 -28.23 -20.61 -15.79
CA ARG A 138 -27.18 -19.60 -15.94
C ARG A 138 -26.19 -19.68 -14.78
N PRO A 139 -24.94 -19.23 -14.98
CA PRO A 139 -24.00 -19.07 -13.88
C PRO A 139 -24.44 -17.93 -12.96
N HIS A 140 -24.32 -18.14 -11.65
CA HIS A 140 -24.44 -17.11 -10.61
C HIS A 140 -23.16 -17.20 -9.76
N PRO A 141 -22.14 -16.34 -10.02
CA PRO A 141 -20.81 -16.51 -9.44
C PRO A 141 -20.78 -16.15 -7.94
N PRO A 142 -19.70 -16.53 -7.24
CA PRO A 142 -19.44 -16.05 -5.90
C PRO A 142 -19.36 -14.52 -5.82
N ARG A 143 -20.08 -13.91 -4.88
CA ARG A 143 -19.93 -12.48 -4.55
C ARG A 143 -18.77 -12.31 -3.56
N GLU A 144 -17.83 -11.39 -3.85
CA GLU A 144 -16.70 -11.06 -2.95
C GLU A 144 -17.23 -10.65 -1.56
N PHE A 145 -18.24 -9.78 -1.54
CA PHE A 145 -18.92 -9.31 -0.34
C PHE A 145 -20.42 -9.16 -0.61
N CYS A 146 -21.25 -9.70 0.28
CA CYS A 146 -22.69 -9.52 0.27
C CYS A 146 -23.25 -9.48 1.68
N VAL A 147 -24.03 -8.45 2.01
CA VAL A 147 -24.49 -8.13 3.35
C VAL A 147 -26.01 -8.17 3.42
N GLN A 148 -26.50 -8.92 4.40
CA GLN A 148 -27.86 -8.78 4.91
C GLN A 148 -27.81 -7.69 5.98
N PHE A 149 -28.43 -6.54 5.74
CA PHE A 149 -28.37 -5.38 6.66
C PHE A 149 -29.76 -4.96 7.11
N MET A 150 -30.08 -5.21 8.39
CA MET A 150 -31.34 -4.86 9.03
C MET A 150 -32.61 -5.31 8.27
N GLU A 151 -32.52 -6.38 7.46
CA GLU A 151 -33.64 -6.94 6.69
C GLU A 151 -33.97 -8.36 7.16
N SER A 152 -35.18 -8.86 6.86
CA SER A 152 -35.53 -10.24 7.20
C SER A 152 -34.80 -11.23 6.29
N ASP A 153 -34.66 -12.50 6.72
CA ASP A 153 -34.08 -13.52 5.85
C ASP A 153 -34.94 -13.72 4.58
N TYR A 154 -36.25 -13.51 4.67
CA TYR A 154 -37.15 -13.51 3.52
C TYR A 154 -36.82 -12.38 2.54
N ASP A 155 -36.74 -11.15 3.04
CA ASP A 155 -36.52 -9.96 2.21
C ASP A 155 -35.15 -10.03 1.54
N PHE A 156 -34.12 -10.48 2.27
CA PHE A 156 -32.77 -10.70 1.74
C PHE A 156 -32.77 -11.72 0.59
N ILE A 157 -33.38 -12.89 0.79
CA ILE A 157 -33.47 -13.92 -0.26
C ILE A 157 -34.32 -13.42 -1.44
N ALA A 158 -35.44 -12.74 -1.19
CA ALA A 158 -36.32 -12.24 -2.25
C ALA A 158 -35.65 -11.15 -3.09
N ARG A 159 -34.94 -10.21 -2.44
CA ARG A 159 -34.15 -9.16 -3.09
C ARG A 159 -33.01 -9.74 -3.91
N LEU A 160 -32.21 -10.62 -3.31
CA LEU A 160 -31.10 -11.25 -4.01
C LEU A 160 -31.58 -12.13 -5.17
N ALA A 161 -32.70 -12.83 -5.02
CA ALA A 161 -33.32 -13.55 -6.13
C ALA A 161 -33.72 -12.58 -7.24
N ALA A 162 -34.30 -11.42 -6.92
CA ALA A 162 -34.65 -10.42 -7.92
C ALA A 162 -33.44 -9.78 -8.62
N GLU A 163 -32.35 -9.50 -7.89
CA GLU A 163 -31.07 -9.05 -8.46
C GLU A 163 -30.50 -10.07 -9.47
N GLU A 164 -30.48 -11.36 -9.08
CA GLU A 164 -30.02 -12.47 -9.91
C GLU A 164 -31.06 -12.94 -10.95
N GLY A 165 -32.20 -12.24 -11.09
CA GLY A 165 -33.28 -12.61 -12.01
C GLY A 165 -34.01 -13.92 -11.69
N ILE A 166 -33.71 -14.54 -10.55
CA ILE A 166 -34.32 -15.76 -10.04
C ILE A 166 -35.74 -15.48 -9.55
N PHE A 167 -36.65 -16.39 -9.86
CA PHE A 167 -37.98 -16.44 -9.27
C PHE A 167 -38.20 -17.75 -8.52
N PHE A 168 -39.10 -17.71 -7.53
CA PHE A 168 -39.38 -18.88 -6.69
C PHE A 168 -40.87 -19.19 -6.57
N PHE A 169 -41.19 -20.45 -6.30
CA PHE A 169 -42.54 -20.92 -6.03
C PHE A 169 -42.50 -22.21 -5.20
N GLU A 170 -43.63 -22.56 -4.63
CA GLU A 170 -43.81 -23.80 -3.89
C GLU A 170 -44.40 -24.87 -4.83
N ASP A 171 -43.57 -25.82 -5.27
CA ASP A 171 -44.01 -26.88 -6.16
C ASP A 171 -44.58 -28.09 -5.42
N GLU A 172 -45.58 -28.70 -6.04
CA GLU A 172 -46.23 -29.91 -5.56
C GLU A 172 -45.96 -31.08 -6.51
N TYR A 173 -45.61 -32.22 -5.92
CA TYR A 173 -45.49 -33.50 -6.60
C TYR A 173 -46.58 -34.41 -6.02
N LEU A 174 -47.46 -34.97 -6.84
CA LEU A 174 -48.54 -35.85 -6.34
C LEU A 174 -47.98 -37.16 -5.75
N ASP A 175 -46.81 -37.58 -6.21
CA ASP A 175 -46.10 -38.79 -5.76
C ASP A 175 -45.28 -38.55 -4.47
N ASP A 176 -44.99 -37.29 -4.13
CA ASP A 176 -44.34 -36.89 -2.88
C ASP A 176 -45.38 -36.35 -1.88
N ARG A 177 -45.13 -36.47 -0.57
CA ARG A 177 -45.95 -35.79 0.45
C ARG A 177 -45.37 -34.44 0.87
N ASP A 178 -44.13 -34.16 0.50
CA ASP A 178 -43.47 -32.90 0.76
C ASP A 178 -43.68 -31.91 -0.41
N GLN A 179 -44.10 -30.69 -0.06
CA GLN A 179 -44.15 -29.55 -0.96
C GLN A 179 -42.77 -28.87 -0.92
N LYS A 180 -42.23 -28.51 -2.09
CA LYS A 180 -40.84 -28.06 -2.23
C LYS A 180 -40.75 -26.60 -2.64
N LEU A 181 -39.88 -25.83 -2.00
CA LEU A 181 -39.55 -24.48 -2.44
C LEU A 181 -38.57 -24.56 -3.61
N THR A 182 -39.01 -24.22 -4.82
CA THR A 182 -38.18 -24.24 -6.04
C THR A 182 -37.75 -22.82 -6.41
N PHE A 183 -36.45 -22.61 -6.56
CA PHE A 183 -35.84 -21.42 -7.18
C PHE A 183 -35.43 -21.75 -8.61
N THR A 184 -35.67 -20.84 -9.56
CA THR A 184 -35.31 -21.01 -10.97
C THR A 184 -35.09 -19.66 -11.65
N ASP A 185 -34.18 -19.62 -12.62
CA ASP A 185 -33.78 -18.44 -13.40
C ASP A 185 -34.38 -18.42 -14.81
N ASP A 186 -35.01 -19.53 -15.23
CA ASP A 186 -35.53 -19.73 -16.59
C ASP A 186 -36.86 -20.49 -16.63
N ARG A 187 -37.74 -20.10 -17.56
CA ARG A 187 -39.05 -20.72 -17.80
C ARG A 187 -38.99 -22.19 -18.20
N CYS A 188 -37.86 -22.66 -18.76
CA CYS A 188 -37.74 -24.03 -19.26
C CYS A 188 -37.72 -25.10 -18.16
N ASN A 189 -37.67 -24.69 -16.89
CA ASN A 189 -37.81 -25.59 -15.74
C ASN A 189 -39.27 -25.75 -15.28
N LEU A 190 -40.22 -25.02 -15.88
CA LEU A 190 -41.64 -25.06 -15.53
C LEU A 190 -42.39 -26.22 -16.17
N ARG A 191 -43.38 -26.74 -15.45
CA ARG A 191 -44.08 -27.99 -15.82
C ARG A 191 -45.36 -27.72 -16.60
N GLY A 192 -45.47 -28.39 -17.76
CA GLY A 192 -46.69 -28.37 -18.57
C GLY A 192 -47.80 -29.20 -17.93
N LEU A 193 -49.03 -28.67 -17.96
CA LEU A 193 -50.25 -29.35 -17.53
C LEU A 193 -51.06 -29.93 -18.70
N GLY A 194 -50.61 -29.73 -19.94
CA GLY A 194 -51.32 -30.12 -21.16
C GLY A 194 -52.28 -29.05 -21.68
N ALA A 195 -53.26 -29.48 -22.49
CA ALA A 195 -54.25 -28.62 -23.13
C ALA A 195 -55.49 -28.43 -22.26
N PHE A 196 -56.02 -27.20 -22.21
CA PHE A 196 -57.26 -26.85 -21.52
C PHE A 196 -58.22 -26.14 -22.47
N PRO A 197 -59.40 -26.71 -22.76
CA PRO A 197 -60.38 -26.10 -23.65
C PRO A 197 -61.03 -24.87 -23.01
N TYR A 198 -61.26 -23.84 -23.82
CA TYR A 198 -62.08 -22.69 -23.45
C TYR A 198 -63.56 -23.06 -23.53
N ASN A 199 -64.26 -23.02 -22.40
CA ASN A 199 -65.70 -23.27 -22.32
C ASN A 199 -66.41 -22.22 -21.45
N PRO A 200 -66.95 -21.14 -22.05
CA PRO A 200 -67.69 -20.11 -21.32
C PRO A 200 -69.05 -20.58 -20.82
N ASN A 201 -69.58 -21.69 -21.35
CA ASN A 201 -70.88 -22.26 -20.98
C ASN A 201 -70.72 -23.23 -19.81
N ALA A 202 -70.44 -22.71 -18.61
CA ALA A 202 -70.31 -23.49 -17.37
C ALA A 202 -71.63 -24.11 -16.85
N ALA A 203 -72.68 -24.17 -17.67
CA ALA A 203 -74.03 -24.61 -17.32
C ALA A 203 -74.30 -26.08 -17.71
N SER A 204 -73.41 -26.99 -17.31
CA SER A 204 -73.65 -28.44 -17.21
C SER A 204 -72.49 -29.09 -16.47
N GLU A 205 -72.72 -30.26 -15.87
CA GLU A 205 -71.75 -31.01 -15.07
C GLU A 205 -70.64 -31.60 -15.97
N SER A 206 -69.72 -30.76 -16.43
CA SER A 206 -68.53 -31.21 -17.15
C SER A 206 -67.50 -31.76 -16.17
N SER A 207 -67.26 -33.06 -16.25
CA SER A 207 -66.16 -33.74 -15.56
C SER A 207 -64.77 -33.35 -16.09
N THR A 208 -64.71 -32.58 -17.17
CA THR A 208 -63.49 -32.12 -17.84
C THR A 208 -63.04 -30.77 -17.27
N TYR A 209 -61.73 -30.63 -17.02
CA TYR A 209 -61.16 -29.33 -16.66
C TYR A 209 -61.13 -28.39 -17.87
N CYS A 210 -61.58 -27.16 -17.68
CA CYS A 210 -61.69 -26.17 -18.75
C CYS A 210 -61.43 -24.74 -18.23
N ILE A 211 -61.24 -23.80 -19.16
CA ILE A 211 -61.12 -22.37 -18.88
C ILE A 211 -62.47 -21.71 -19.16
N ASN A 212 -63.14 -21.19 -18.13
CA ASN A 212 -64.48 -20.60 -18.26
C ASN A 212 -64.49 -19.12 -18.60
N THR A 213 -63.45 -18.38 -18.19
CA THR A 213 -63.23 -17.01 -18.65
C THR A 213 -61.76 -16.81 -18.95
N PHE A 214 -61.47 -16.06 -20.01
CA PHE A 214 -60.11 -15.71 -20.41
C PHE A 214 -60.11 -14.27 -20.93
N ARG A 215 -59.36 -13.40 -20.26
CA ARG A 215 -59.30 -11.96 -20.50
C ARG A 215 -57.85 -11.55 -20.69
N ARG A 216 -57.39 -11.49 -21.95
CA ARG A 216 -56.10 -10.91 -22.30
C ARG A 216 -56.12 -9.40 -22.02
N SER A 217 -54.98 -8.85 -21.62
CA SER A 217 -54.77 -7.44 -21.29
C SER A 217 -53.32 -7.09 -21.60
N ALA A 218 -53.09 -5.88 -22.09
CA ALA A 218 -51.76 -5.37 -22.36
C ALA A 218 -51.58 -3.96 -21.80
N GLN A 219 -50.35 -3.59 -21.45
CA GLN A 219 -50.04 -2.30 -20.83
C GLN A 219 -48.62 -1.81 -21.15
N ILE A 220 -48.44 -0.49 -21.10
CA ILE A 220 -47.14 0.17 -21.30
C ILE A 220 -46.22 -0.09 -20.10
N ARG A 221 -44.94 -0.31 -20.39
CA ARG A 221 -43.84 -0.46 -19.43
C ARG A 221 -42.58 0.24 -19.94
N PRO A 222 -41.51 0.37 -19.12
CA PRO A 222 -40.22 0.80 -19.61
C PRO A 222 -39.85 0.07 -20.92
N ALA A 223 -39.31 0.82 -21.87
CA ALA A 223 -38.88 0.35 -23.18
C ALA A 223 -37.42 -0.12 -23.16
N LYS A 224 -36.62 0.39 -22.22
CA LYS A 224 -35.19 0.15 -22.12
C LYS A 224 -34.74 0.24 -20.66
N VAL A 225 -33.77 -0.60 -20.28
CA VAL A 225 -32.98 -0.43 -19.07
C VAL A 225 -31.53 -0.16 -19.47
N THR A 226 -30.91 0.84 -18.84
CA THR A 226 -29.48 1.12 -18.91
C THR A 226 -28.92 1.06 -17.49
N THR A 227 -28.00 0.14 -17.23
CA THR A 227 -27.29 0.03 -15.96
C THR A 227 -25.87 0.57 -16.12
N GLN A 228 -25.33 1.21 -15.09
CA GLN A 228 -23.92 1.63 -15.05
C GLN A 228 -23.31 1.39 -13.67
N ASP A 229 -22.04 0.99 -13.62
CA ASP A 229 -21.28 0.83 -12.36
C ASP A 229 -19.87 1.43 -12.51
N TYR A 230 -19.04 1.33 -11.47
CA TYR A 230 -17.64 1.69 -11.45
C TYR A 230 -16.84 0.60 -10.72
N THR A 231 -15.60 0.36 -11.17
CA THR A 231 -14.61 -0.38 -10.39
C THR A 231 -13.27 0.31 -10.42
N PHE A 232 -12.63 0.41 -9.26
CA PHE A 232 -11.33 1.06 -9.13
C PHE A 232 -10.18 0.21 -9.67
N THR A 233 -10.40 -1.10 -9.87
CA THR A 233 -9.44 -2.02 -10.50
C THR A 233 -9.34 -1.84 -12.02
N ALA A 234 -10.36 -1.25 -12.64
CA ALA A 234 -10.41 -0.96 -14.07
C ALA A 234 -11.13 0.40 -14.32
N PRO A 235 -10.55 1.53 -13.87
CA PRO A 235 -11.26 2.82 -13.80
C PRO A 235 -11.64 3.42 -15.16
N ASN A 236 -11.07 2.91 -16.26
CA ASN A 236 -11.38 3.34 -17.64
C ASN A 236 -12.48 2.48 -18.31
N TRP A 237 -12.83 1.33 -17.73
CA TRP A 237 -13.91 0.48 -18.24
C TRP A 237 -15.24 1.20 -18.04
N GLN A 238 -16.00 1.38 -19.13
CA GLN A 238 -17.23 2.18 -19.11
C GLN A 238 -18.34 1.55 -18.27
N ALA A 239 -18.29 0.22 -18.07
CA ALA A 239 -19.17 -0.55 -17.18
C ALA A 239 -20.66 -0.20 -17.36
N GLN A 240 -21.11 -0.06 -18.61
CA GLN A 240 -22.47 0.36 -18.97
C GLN A 240 -23.11 -0.68 -19.88
N TYR A 241 -24.28 -1.19 -19.48
CA TYR A 241 -25.01 -2.25 -20.20
C TYR A 241 -26.46 -1.84 -20.42
N GLN A 242 -27.03 -2.27 -21.54
CA GLN A 242 -28.35 -1.84 -22.00
C GLN A 242 -29.14 -3.05 -22.51
N GLU A 243 -30.40 -3.17 -22.11
CA GLU A 243 -31.36 -4.13 -22.69
C GLU A 243 -32.59 -3.37 -23.16
N GLU A 244 -33.03 -3.67 -24.39
CA GLU A 244 -34.31 -3.19 -24.94
C GLU A 244 -35.42 -4.20 -24.67
N GLY A 245 -36.62 -3.69 -24.36
CA GLY A 245 -37.80 -4.52 -24.14
C GLY A 245 -38.35 -5.12 -25.44
N ALA A 246 -38.80 -6.36 -25.39
CA ALA A 246 -39.56 -6.96 -26.50
C ALA A 246 -40.94 -6.31 -26.70
N ASP A 247 -41.50 -6.42 -27.91
CA ASP A 247 -42.88 -6.01 -28.26
C ASP A 247 -43.25 -4.55 -27.94
N LEU A 248 -42.40 -3.61 -28.36
CA LEU A 248 -42.60 -2.15 -28.16
C LEU A 248 -43.66 -1.52 -29.08
N SER A 249 -44.34 -2.30 -29.95
CA SER A 249 -45.27 -1.80 -30.98
C SER A 249 -46.46 -0.99 -30.46
N TYR A 250 -46.80 -1.13 -29.17
CA TYR A 250 -47.89 -0.42 -28.49
C TYR A 250 -47.43 0.79 -27.66
N GLN A 251 -46.15 1.15 -27.71
CA GLN A 251 -45.56 2.20 -26.87
C GLN A 251 -44.45 2.98 -27.60
N ARG A 252 -43.95 4.03 -26.96
CA ARG A 252 -42.75 4.73 -27.42
C ARG A 252 -41.49 4.00 -26.94
N PRO A 253 -40.36 4.08 -27.68
CA PRO A 253 -39.09 3.46 -27.30
C PRO A 253 -38.29 4.29 -26.28
N ASP A 254 -38.67 5.53 -25.99
CA ASP A 254 -37.90 6.47 -25.15
C ASP A 254 -38.25 6.43 -23.64
N TYR A 255 -38.99 5.41 -23.20
CA TYR A 255 -39.25 5.17 -21.77
C TYR A 255 -38.10 4.37 -21.14
N GLU A 256 -36.99 5.04 -20.88
CA GLU A 256 -35.78 4.46 -20.28
C GLU A 256 -35.82 4.47 -18.74
N ILE A 257 -35.31 3.40 -18.13
CA ILE A 257 -34.81 3.42 -16.74
C ILE A 257 -33.28 3.44 -16.80
N PHE A 258 -32.67 4.40 -16.11
CA PHE A 258 -31.24 4.43 -15.87
C PHE A 258 -30.97 4.08 -14.41
N ASP A 259 -30.06 3.13 -14.15
CA ASP A 259 -29.75 2.64 -12.80
C ASP A 259 -28.24 2.68 -12.51
N TYR A 260 -27.89 3.20 -11.33
CA TYR A 260 -26.52 3.34 -10.84
C TYR A 260 -26.50 3.31 -9.30
N PRO A 261 -25.62 2.52 -8.65
CA PRO A 261 -24.66 1.59 -9.24
C PRO A 261 -25.31 0.26 -9.65
N GLY A 262 -24.90 -0.28 -10.81
CA GLY A 262 -25.45 -1.52 -11.38
C GLY A 262 -25.07 -2.81 -10.66
N ARG A 263 -24.11 -2.78 -9.72
CA ARG A 263 -23.66 -3.90 -8.87
C ARG A 263 -22.99 -5.08 -9.59
N PHE A 264 -22.22 -4.81 -10.64
CA PHE A 264 -21.45 -5.81 -11.38
C PHE A 264 -19.97 -5.40 -11.51
N LYS A 265 -19.11 -6.38 -11.77
CA LYS A 265 -17.65 -6.17 -11.91
C LYS A 265 -17.04 -6.84 -13.15
N ASP A 266 -17.89 -7.43 -14.01
CA ASP A 266 -17.55 -7.98 -15.32
C ASP A 266 -18.71 -7.75 -16.32
N GLU A 267 -18.44 -8.02 -17.60
CA GLU A 267 -19.35 -7.69 -18.70
C GLU A 267 -20.57 -8.61 -18.79
N GLN A 268 -20.43 -9.88 -18.40
CA GLN A 268 -21.51 -10.87 -18.51
C GLN A 268 -22.60 -10.56 -17.48
N HIS A 269 -22.22 -10.30 -16.22
CA HIS A 269 -23.18 -9.93 -15.18
C HIS A 269 -23.81 -8.56 -15.42
N GLY A 270 -23.06 -7.61 -16.00
CA GLY A 270 -23.63 -6.32 -16.41
C GLY A 270 -24.75 -6.46 -17.43
N ALA A 271 -24.53 -7.27 -18.47
CA ALA A 271 -25.55 -7.58 -19.48
C ALA A 271 -26.73 -8.38 -18.90
N ASP A 272 -26.46 -9.42 -18.10
CA ASP A 272 -27.50 -10.23 -17.47
C ASP A 272 -28.35 -9.41 -16.48
N PHE A 273 -27.76 -8.52 -15.67
CA PHE A 273 -28.53 -7.68 -14.74
C PHE A 273 -29.40 -6.65 -15.46
N ALA A 274 -28.89 -6.00 -16.52
CA ALA A 274 -29.72 -5.11 -17.37
C ALA A 274 -30.92 -5.87 -17.94
N LYS A 275 -30.70 -7.11 -18.42
CA LYS A 275 -31.74 -8.01 -18.89
C LYS A 275 -32.72 -8.43 -17.80
N TYR A 276 -32.25 -8.80 -16.61
CA TYR A 276 -33.10 -9.24 -15.51
C TYR A 276 -34.01 -8.12 -15.01
N GLN A 277 -33.49 -6.89 -14.91
CA GLN A 277 -34.30 -5.72 -14.63
C GLN A 277 -35.33 -5.49 -15.74
N MET A 278 -34.95 -5.59 -17.02
CA MET A 278 -35.87 -5.36 -18.14
C MET A 278 -37.00 -6.42 -18.17
N ASP A 279 -36.67 -7.70 -18.06
CA ASP A 279 -37.62 -8.82 -17.90
C ASP A 279 -38.57 -8.58 -16.71
N GLY A 280 -38.02 -8.11 -15.57
CA GLY A 280 -38.77 -7.83 -14.34
C GLY A 280 -39.74 -6.66 -14.47
N TRP A 281 -39.30 -5.52 -15.03
CA TRP A 281 -40.17 -4.37 -15.31
C TRP A 281 -41.23 -4.67 -16.38
N ARG A 282 -40.98 -5.61 -17.30
CA ARG A 282 -41.90 -6.04 -18.36
C ARG A 282 -42.62 -7.36 -18.06
N ASN A 283 -42.57 -7.87 -16.83
CA ASN A 283 -43.15 -9.15 -16.42
C ASN A 283 -44.69 -9.25 -16.51
N ASN A 284 -45.36 -8.16 -16.90
CA ASN A 284 -46.81 -8.04 -17.05
C ASN A 284 -47.21 -7.16 -18.24
N VAL A 285 -46.38 -7.05 -19.29
CA VAL A 285 -46.71 -6.28 -20.52
C VAL A 285 -47.87 -6.88 -21.28
N ASP A 286 -47.83 -8.18 -21.59
CA ASP A 286 -48.93 -8.96 -22.17
C ASP A 286 -49.27 -10.10 -21.20
N PHE A 287 -50.52 -10.13 -20.75
CA PHE A 287 -50.97 -11.06 -19.73
C PHE A 287 -52.44 -11.41 -19.94
N ALA A 288 -52.90 -12.49 -19.33
CA ALA A 288 -54.33 -12.80 -19.28
C ALA A 288 -54.76 -13.17 -17.87
N SER A 289 -56.04 -12.91 -17.56
CA SER A 289 -56.69 -13.33 -16.32
C SER A 289 -57.91 -14.19 -16.64
N GLY A 290 -58.23 -15.15 -15.77
CA GLY A 290 -59.31 -16.09 -16.06
C GLY A 290 -59.81 -16.87 -14.87
N THR A 291 -60.80 -17.72 -15.14
CA THR A 291 -61.41 -18.64 -14.17
C THR A 291 -61.47 -20.05 -14.72
N SER A 292 -61.20 -21.05 -13.89
CA SER A 292 -61.26 -22.47 -14.23
C SER A 292 -61.80 -23.30 -13.06
N ASN A 293 -62.32 -24.48 -13.36
CA ASN A 293 -62.63 -25.54 -12.40
C ASN A 293 -61.39 -26.40 -12.03
N CYS A 294 -60.21 -26.14 -12.61
CA CYS A 294 -59.00 -26.93 -12.39
C CYS A 294 -58.24 -26.53 -11.11
N PRO A 295 -58.00 -27.46 -10.16
CA PRO A 295 -57.17 -27.18 -8.98
C PRO A 295 -55.66 -27.12 -9.27
N GLN A 296 -55.22 -27.52 -10.46
CA GLN A 296 -53.79 -27.67 -10.80
C GLN A 296 -53.15 -26.41 -11.40
N LEU A 297 -53.96 -25.40 -11.79
CA LEU A 297 -53.46 -24.11 -12.26
C LEU A 297 -52.90 -23.31 -11.07
N GLN A 298 -51.58 -23.36 -10.92
CA GLN A 298 -50.82 -22.73 -9.85
C GLN A 298 -49.46 -22.20 -10.38
N PRO A 299 -48.78 -21.28 -9.68
CA PRO A 299 -47.42 -20.89 -10.02
C PRO A 299 -46.48 -22.09 -10.20
N GLY A 300 -45.49 -21.94 -11.07
CA GLY A 300 -44.58 -23.03 -11.44
C GLY A 300 -45.07 -23.91 -12.61
N ARG A 301 -46.27 -23.63 -13.14
CA ARG A 301 -46.91 -24.41 -14.19
C ARG A 301 -47.23 -23.59 -15.43
N TRP A 302 -47.34 -24.25 -16.57
CA TRP A 302 -47.87 -23.69 -17.81
C TRP A 302 -48.88 -24.66 -18.45
N PHE A 303 -49.75 -24.14 -19.31
CA PHE A 303 -50.75 -24.93 -20.03
C PHE A 303 -50.98 -24.37 -21.44
N THR A 304 -51.52 -25.17 -22.35
CA THR A 304 -51.93 -24.69 -23.67
C THR A 304 -53.43 -24.40 -23.66
N LEU A 305 -53.84 -23.17 -23.98
CA LEU A 305 -55.26 -22.87 -24.21
C LEU A 305 -55.69 -23.47 -25.55
N THR A 306 -56.86 -24.11 -25.61
CA THR A 306 -57.48 -24.57 -26.87
C THR A 306 -58.92 -24.09 -26.98
N ASP A 307 -59.49 -24.20 -28.18
CA ASP A 307 -60.92 -23.95 -28.46
C ASP A 307 -61.41 -22.52 -28.15
N HIS A 308 -60.48 -21.57 -27.94
CA HIS A 308 -60.81 -20.16 -27.82
C HIS A 308 -61.17 -19.60 -29.21
N PRO A 309 -62.27 -18.83 -29.38
CA PRO A 309 -62.73 -18.32 -30.69
C PRO A 309 -61.81 -17.26 -31.34
N ARG A 310 -60.69 -16.94 -30.70
CA ARG A 310 -59.66 -16.01 -31.17
C ARG A 310 -58.34 -16.78 -31.18
N GLU A 311 -57.88 -17.12 -32.39
CA GLU A 311 -56.88 -18.18 -32.60
C GLU A 311 -55.49 -17.87 -32.03
N ASP A 312 -55.07 -16.60 -32.03
CA ASP A 312 -53.80 -16.18 -31.42
C ASP A 312 -53.76 -16.35 -29.89
N LEU A 313 -54.89 -16.66 -29.24
CA LEU A 313 -54.92 -17.00 -27.81
C LEU A 313 -54.75 -18.50 -27.54
N ASN A 314 -54.90 -19.36 -28.56
CA ASN A 314 -54.75 -20.83 -28.47
C ASN A 314 -53.27 -21.24 -28.40
N ASN A 315 -52.58 -20.73 -27.38
CA ASN A 315 -51.13 -20.77 -27.21
C ASN A 315 -50.74 -21.29 -25.80
N PRO A 316 -49.45 -21.60 -25.57
CA PRO A 316 -48.91 -21.88 -24.24
C PRO A 316 -48.89 -20.64 -23.33
N TRP A 317 -49.48 -20.75 -22.14
CA TRP A 317 -49.59 -19.72 -21.12
C TRP A 317 -48.97 -20.18 -19.79
N GLN A 318 -48.09 -19.38 -19.21
CA GLN A 318 -47.41 -19.62 -17.94
C GLN A 318 -48.21 -19.01 -16.79
N VAL A 319 -48.53 -19.79 -15.75
CA VAL A 319 -49.26 -19.31 -14.58
C VAL A 319 -48.33 -18.52 -13.66
N VAL A 320 -48.65 -17.23 -13.46
CA VAL A 320 -47.93 -16.31 -12.56
C VAL A 320 -48.58 -16.28 -11.18
N SER A 321 -49.91 -16.27 -11.10
CA SER A 321 -50.63 -16.31 -9.81
C SER A 321 -51.95 -17.07 -9.90
N SER A 322 -52.40 -17.58 -8.76
CA SER A 322 -53.70 -18.24 -8.59
C SER A 322 -54.39 -17.83 -7.29
N GLU A 323 -55.72 -17.69 -7.34
CA GLU A 323 -56.61 -17.52 -6.21
C GLU A 323 -57.72 -18.59 -6.31
N MET A 324 -57.56 -19.67 -5.55
CA MET A 324 -58.46 -20.83 -5.55
C MET A 324 -59.35 -20.81 -4.31
N THR A 325 -60.67 -20.86 -4.52
CA THR A 325 -61.67 -20.96 -3.45
C THR A 325 -62.45 -22.25 -3.57
N GLY A 326 -62.57 -22.98 -2.46
CA GLY A 326 -63.42 -24.16 -2.36
C GLY A 326 -64.48 -23.98 -1.26
N SER A 327 -65.68 -24.49 -1.50
CA SER A 327 -66.77 -24.54 -0.52
C SER A 327 -67.36 -25.93 -0.46
N GLN A 328 -67.57 -26.45 0.75
CA GLN A 328 -68.14 -27.77 1.03
C GLN A 328 -69.21 -27.63 2.12
N PRO A 329 -70.39 -27.02 1.80
CA PRO A 329 -71.40 -26.66 2.79
C PRO A 329 -71.88 -27.85 3.63
N GLN A 330 -71.90 -29.05 3.05
CA GLN A 330 -72.33 -30.30 3.69
C GLN A 330 -71.42 -30.77 4.84
N ALA A 331 -70.24 -30.17 5.03
CA ALA A 331 -69.40 -30.39 6.21
C ALA A 331 -70.01 -29.81 7.50
N HIS A 332 -70.96 -28.86 7.37
CA HIS A 332 -71.68 -28.26 8.48
C HIS A 332 -73.02 -28.97 8.72
N ILE A 333 -73.23 -29.43 9.96
CA ILE A 333 -74.51 -30.05 10.34
C ILE A 333 -75.67 -29.03 10.16
N GLY A 334 -76.69 -29.41 9.39
CA GLY A 334 -77.85 -28.56 9.06
C GLY A 334 -77.84 -27.96 7.65
N SER A 335 -76.74 -28.07 6.89
CA SER A 335 -76.66 -27.62 5.50
C SER A 335 -77.05 -28.72 4.51
N SER A 336 -78.33 -28.82 4.17
CA SER A 336 -78.84 -29.78 3.18
C SER A 336 -79.08 -29.13 1.81
N GLY A 337 -78.58 -29.75 0.74
CA GLY A 337 -78.99 -29.44 -0.64
C GLY A 337 -78.03 -28.61 -1.50
N GLN A 338 -76.82 -28.29 -1.02
CA GLN A 338 -75.76 -27.69 -1.86
C GLN A 338 -74.55 -28.61 -1.97
N GLY A 339 -74.02 -28.75 -3.19
CA GLY A 339 -72.83 -29.57 -3.48
C GLY A 339 -71.51 -28.83 -3.26
N THR A 340 -70.41 -29.58 -3.30
CA THR A 340 -69.06 -29.02 -3.25
C THR A 340 -68.79 -28.15 -4.48
N THR A 341 -68.27 -26.94 -4.29
CA THR A 341 -67.85 -26.06 -5.39
C THR A 341 -66.35 -25.75 -5.29
N LEU A 342 -65.72 -25.59 -6.44
CA LEU A 342 -64.32 -25.19 -6.59
C LEU A 342 -64.21 -24.18 -7.73
N THR A 343 -63.53 -23.07 -7.49
CA THR A 343 -63.22 -22.07 -8.51
C THR A 343 -61.77 -21.64 -8.35
N ASN A 344 -61.01 -21.66 -9.43
CA ASN A 344 -59.63 -21.19 -9.47
C ASN A 344 -59.53 -19.98 -10.41
N ARG A 345 -59.19 -18.81 -9.86
CA ARG A 345 -58.89 -17.60 -10.62
C ARG A 345 -57.39 -17.55 -10.88
N PHE A 346 -56.95 -17.30 -12.10
CA PHE A 346 -55.52 -17.28 -12.42
C PHE A 346 -55.11 -16.02 -13.19
N HIS A 347 -53.83 -15.67 -13.11
CA HIS A 347 -53.16 -14.74 -14.01
C HIS A 347 -52.00 -15.46 -14.70
N VAL A 348 -51.86 -15.23 -16.00
CA VAL A 348 -50.86 -15.87 -16.86
C VAL A 348 -50.16 -14.85 -17.76
N ILE A 349 -48.96 -15.19 -18.21
CA ILE A 349 -48.24 -14.53 -19.31
C ILE A 349 -47.94 -15.54 -20.43
N PRO A 350 -47.52 -15.12 -21.64
CA PRO A 350 -47.08 -16.05 -22.67
C PRO A 350 -45.93 -16.95 -22.17
N ALA A 351 -46.02 -18.27 -22.35
CA ALA A 351 -44.99 -19.20 -21.85
C ALA A 351 -43.69 -19.21 -22.68
N THR A 352 -43.52 -18.24 -23.57
CA THR A 352 -42.28 -17.90 -24.28
C THR A 352 -41.40 -16.90 -23.50
N GLN A 353 -42.00 -16.11 -22.60
CA GLN A 353 -41.31 -15.15 -21.74
C GLN A 353 -40.86 -15.82 -20.43
N THR A 354 -39.63 -15.54 -19.99
CA THR A 354 -39.22 -15.86 -18.62
C THR A 354 -39.74 -14.77 -17.70
N TRP A 355 -40.65 -15.11 -16.80
CA TRP A 355 -41.11 -14.17 -15.77
C TRP A 355 -39.99 -13.94 -14.76
N ARG A 356 -39.77 -12.68 -14.39
CA ARG A 356 -38.87 -12.31 -13.28
C ARG A 356 -39.60 -11.37 -12.32
N PRO A 357 -39.27 -11.35 -11.03
CA PRO A 357 -39.75 -10.29 -10.14
C PRO A 357 -39.26 -8.92 -10.65
N ALA A 358 -40.03 -7.86 -10.38
CA ALA A 358 -39.49 -6.51 -10.56
C ALA A 358 -38.37 -6.26 -9.52
N PRO A 359 -37.36 -5.42 -9.83
CA PRO A 359 -36.30 -5.08 -8.89
C PRO A 359 -36.84 -4.61 -7.53
N LEU A 360 -36.28 -5.16 -6.45
CA LEU A 360 -36.68 -4.85 -5.08
C LEU A 360 -35.70 -3.86 -4.44
N PRO A 361 -36.17 -2.95 -3.55
CA PRO A 361 -35.31 -1.99 -2.88
C PRO A 361 -34.30 -2.72 -1.98
N LYS A 362 -33.07 -2.23 -1.96
CA LYS A 362 -32.01 -2.69 -1.05
C LYS A 362 -32.03 -1.87 0.25
N PRO A 363 -31.79 -2.48 1.43
CA PRO A 363 -31.53 -1.69 2.63
C PRO A 363 -30.32 -0.79 2.42
N LEU A 364 -30.41 0.42 2.95
CA LEU A 364 -29.33 1.40 2.93
C LEU A 364 -28.76 1.55 4.35
N VAL A 365 -27.48 1.87 4.44
CA VAL A 365 -26.85 2.33 5.69
C VAL A 365 -27.03 3.85 5.76
N ASP A 366 -27.78 4.34 6.75
CA ASP A 366 -28.12 5.77 6.90
C ASP A 366 -26.90 6.69 7.09
N GLY A 367 -25.75 6.14 7.47
CA GLY A 367 -24.50 6.89 7.63
C GLY A 367 -23.35 6.04 8.18
N PRO A 368 -22.15 6.65 8.31
CA PRO A 368 -20.93 5.92 8.64
C PRO A 368 -21.00 5.12 9.94
N GLN A 369 -20.36 3.96 9.94
CA GLN A 369 -20.28 3.02 11.05
C GLN A 369 -18.84 2.91 11.54
N ILE A 370 -18.66 2.46 12.78
CA ILE A 370 -17.34 2.11 13.30
C ILE A 370 -16.97 0.69 12.88
N GLY A 371 -15.76 0.54 12.31
CA GLY A 371 -15.09 -0.73 12.10
C GLY A 371 -13.79 -0.80 12.90
N ILE A 372 -13.40 -2.00 13.32
CA ILE A 372 -12.07 -2.26 13.90
C ILE A 372 -11.22 -2.98 12.86
N VAL A 373 -10.03 -2.47 12.57
CA VAL A 373 -9.13 -3.06 11.55
C VAL A 373 -8.68 -4.46 12.00
N THR A 374 -8.69 -5.41 11.06
CA THR A 374 -8.35 -6.82 11.33
C THR A 374 -7.26 -7.35 10.40
N GLY A 375 -6.66 -8.47 10.82
CA GLY A 375 -5.63 -9.18 10.08
C GLY A 375 -5.20 -10.46 10.81
N PRO A 376 -4.16 -11.15 10.31
CA PRO A 376 -3.64 -12.39 10.89
C PRO A 376 -3.14 -12.24 12.33
N ALA A 377 -3.20 -13.34 13.09
CA ALA A 377 -2.72 -13.36 14.47
C ALA A 377 -1.22 -13.02 14.55
N GLY A 378 -0.88 -12.02 15.36
CA GLY A 378 0.50 -11.53 15.53
C GLY A 378 0.95 -10.50 14.49
N GLU A 379 0.07 -10.09 13.57
CA GLU A 379 0.36 -9.04 12.59
C GLU A 379 -0.12 -7.66 13.06
N GLU A 380 0.69 -6.62 12.84
CA GLU A 380 0.34 -5.22 13.16
C GLU A 380 -0.23 -4.48 11.95
N ILE A 381 0.20 -4.82 10.75
CA ILE A 381 -0.18 -4.15 9.50
C ILE A 381 -0.56 -5.22 8.48
N TYR A 382 -1.83 -5.23 8.08
CA TYR A 382 -2.35 -6.18 7.09
C TYR A 382 -3.12 -5.44 6.00
N CYS A 383 -2.49 -5.33 4.83
CA CYS A 383 -3.01 -4.61 3.68
C CYS A 383 -2.62 -5.29 2.35
N ASP A 384 -3.35 -4.96 1.28
CA ASP A 384 -3.05 -5.40 -0.08
C ASP A 384 -2.24 -4.37 -0.89
N GLU A 385 -2.01 -4.66 -2.17
CA GLU A 385 -1.30 -3.79 -3.12
C GLU A 385 -1.93 -2.41 -3.33
N HIS A 386 -3.20 -2.24 -2.95
CA HIS A 386 -3.95 -0.98 -3.03
C HIS A 386 -4.05 -0.26 -1.68
N GLY A 387 -3.38 -0.75 -0.63
CA GLY A 387 -3.45 -0.19 0.71
C GLY A 387 -4.83 -0.36 1.38
N ARG A 388 -5.65 -1.31 0.90
CA ARG A 388 -6.92 -1.70 1.52
C ARG A 388 -6.65 -2.49 2.80
N VAL A 389 -7.60 -2.48 3.73
CA VAL A 389 -7.53 -3.28 4.97
C VAL A 389 -8.83 -4.06 5.17
N THR A 390 -8.79 -5.12 5.98
CA THR A 390 -10.02 -5.79 6.44
C THR A 390 -10.52 -5.14 7.73
N VAL A 391 -11.83 -5.20 7.98
CA VAL A 391 -12.45 -4.63 9.19
C VAL A 391 -13.48 -5.58 9.80
N LYS A 392 -13.63 -5.48 11.12
CA LYS A 392 -14.71 -6.10 11.87
C LYS A 392 -15.76 -5.05 12.25
N PHE A 393 -16.99 -5.24 11.77
CA PHE A 393 -18.14 -4.44 12.20
C PHE A 393 -18.75 -4.99 13.50
N ALA A 394 -19.21 -4.09 14.37
CA ALA A 394 -19.82 -4.46 15.66
C ALA A 394 -21.14 -5.27 15.51
N TRP A 395 -21.84 -5.11 14.39
CA TRP A 395 -23.09 -5.84 14.10
C TRP A 395 -22.86 -7.23 13.48
N ASP A 396 -21.65 -7.55 12.98
CA ASP A 396 -21.36 -8.87 12.43
C ASP A 396 -21.03 -9.87 13.55
N ARG A 397 -21.98 -10.76 13.80
CA ARG A 397 -21.91 -11.78 14.86
C ARG A 397 -21.37 -13.13 14.38
N TYR A 398 -21.06 -13.29 13.09
CA TYR A 398 -20.85 -14.60 12.47
C TYR A 398 -19.41 -14.87 12.03
N ASN A 399 -18.74 -13.88 11.43
CA ASN A 399 -17.32 -14.06 11.08
C ASN A 399 -16.45 -13.87 12.33
N LYS A 400 -15.26 -14.47 12.33
CA LYS A 400 -14.28 -14.26 13.40
C LYS A 400 -13.73 -12.83 13.33
N THR A 401 -12.95 -12.43 14.33
CA THR A 401 -12.19 -11.17 14.32
C THR A 401 -10.75 -11.46 13.88
N ASN A 402 -10.57 -11.69 12.58
CA ASN A 402 -9.31 -12.04 11.92
C ASN A 402 -9.30 -11.51 10.47
N GLU A 403 -8.35 -11.93 9.65
CA GLU A 403 -8.25 -11.63 8.21
C GLU A 403 -9.51 -11.99 7.39
N GLU A 404 -10.41 -12.84 7.90
CA GLU A 404 -11.67 -13.24 7.25
C GLU A 404 -12.88 -12.37 7.68
N SER A 405 -12.66 -11.26 8.41
CA SER A 405 -13.76 -10.44 8.98
C SER A 405 -14.62 -9.73 7.92
N SER A 406 -13.99 -9.25 6.85
CA SER A 406 -14.63 -8.55 5.72
C SER A 406 -13.80 -8.70 4.45
N CYS A 407 -14.38 -8.27 3.32
CA CYS A 407 -13.61 -7.97 2.11
C CYS A 407 -12.58 -6.85 2.35
N TRP A 408 -11.76 -6.61 1.32
CA TRP A 408 -10.76 -5.55 1.32
C TRP A 408 -11.40 -4.16 1.16
N VAL A 409 -11.38 -3.36 2.23
CA VAL A 409 -11.98 -2.02 2.28
C VAL A 409 -10.94 -0.96 1.93
N ARG A 410 -11.24 -0.11 0.93
CA ARG A 410 -10.39 1.03 0.54
C ARG A 410 -10.30 2.08 1.65
N VAL A 411 -9.12 2.65 1.82
CA VAL A 411 -8.83 3.67 2.85
C VAL A 411 -8.60 5.02 2.19
N SER A 412 -9.45 5.99 2.53
CA SER A 412 -9.27 7.40 2.15
C SER A 412 -7.93 7.93 2.69
N GLN A 413 -7.20 8.64 1.84
CA GLN A 413 -5.92 9.28 2.16
C GLN A 413 -6.08 10.80 2.13
N ALA A 414 -5.23 11.52 2.87
CA ALA A 414 -5.26 12.98 2.89
C ALA A 414 -4.94 13.62 1.52
N TRP A 415 -4.16 12.93 0.70
CA TRP A 415 -3.84 13.31 -0.68
C TRP A 415 -3.41 12.06 -1.45
N ALA A 416 -4.04 11.75 -2.59
CA ALA A 416 -3.66 10.62 -3.45
C ALA A 416 -3.57 11.05 -4.91
N GLY A 417 -2.43 10.76 -5.55
CA GLY A 417 -2.17 10.98 -6.97
C GLY A 417 -1.29 9.87 -7.56
N THR A 418 -1.12 9.87 -8.89
CA THR A 418 -0.38 8.81 -9.59
C THR A 418 1.11 8.84 -9.22
N GLY A 419 1.54 7.97 -8.31
CA GLY A 419 2.92 7.89 -7.84
C GLY A 419 3.32 8.94 -6.78
N PHE A 420 2.36 9.69 -6.23
CA PHE A 420 2.63 10.69 -5.19
C PHE A 420 1.44 10.89 -4.24
N GLY A 421 1.70 11.42 -3.04
CA GLY A 421 0.66 11.76 -2.07
C GLY A 421 1.06 11.45 -0.64
N ASN A 422 0.05 11.28 0.21
CA ASN A 422 0.16 10.78 1.57
C ASN A 422 -0.33 9.33 1.61
N ILE A 423 0.39 8.47 2.32
CA ILE A 423 -0.10 7.14 2.67
C ILE A 423 0.11 6.89 4.17
N ALA A 424 -0.99 6.58 4.86
CA ALA A 424 -0.96 6.01 6.20
C ALA A 424 -1.88 4.79 6.17
N ILE A 425 -1.38 3.62 6.55
CA ILE A 425 -2.19 2.39 6.56
C ILE A 425 -2.77 2.21 7.96
N PRO A 426 -4.08 1.92 8.12
CA PRO A 426 -4.65 1.55 9.43
C PRO A 426 -4.01 0.27 9.97
N ARG A 427 -3.63 0.26 11.25
CA ARG A 427 -3.04 -0.93 11.90
C ARG A 427 -4.13 -1.83 12.48
N VAL A 428 -3.85 -3.13 12.58
CA VAL A 428 -4.73 -4.11 13.23
C VAL A 428 -5.07 -3.66 14.64
N GLY A 429 -6.36 -3.71 15.00
CA GLY A 429 -6.91 -3.23 16.26
C GLY A 429 -7.24 -1.73 16.32
N GLN A 430 -6.91 -0.93 15.30
CA GLN A 430 -7.31 0.49 15.26
C GLN A 430 -8.78 0.67 14.88
N GLU A 431 -9.38 1.73 15.40
CA GLU A 431 -10.75 2.16 15.10
C GLU A 431 -10.79 3.03 13.83
N VAL A 432 -11.68 2.70 12.91
CA VAL A 432 -11.88 3.40 11.63
C VAL A 432 -13.34 3.74 11.40
N ILE A 433 -13.58 4.89 10.75
CA ILE A 433 -14.91 5.29 10.28
C ILE A 433 -15.09 4.69 8.88
N VAL A 434 -16.09 3.82 8.74
CA VAL A 434 -16.47 3.15 7.50
C VAL A 434 -17.78 3.75 6.99
N ASP A 435 -17.71 4.41 5.84
CA ASP A 435 -18.87 4.85 5.07
C ASP A 435 -19.24 3.80 4.01
N PHE A 436 -20.39 3.97 3.35
CA PHE A 436 -20.93 3.03 2.38
C PHE A 436 -21.31 3.76 1.09
N LEU A 437 -20.72 3.38 -0.05
CA LEU A 437 -20.93 4.10 -1.31
C LEU A 437 -22.40 3.98 -1.75
N ASN A 438 -23.05 5.14 -1.95
CA ASN A 438 -24.50 5.25 -2.19
C ASN A 438 -25.37 4.64 -1.06
N GLY A 439 -24.83 4.50 0.15
CA GLY A 439 -25.46 3.81 1.27
C GLY A 439 -25.51 2.28 1.11
N ASP A 440 -24.88 1.70 0.09
CA ASP A 440 -24.97 0.27 -0.19
C ASP A 440 -24.11 -0.55 0.81
N PRO A 441 -24.71 -1.44 1.64
CA PRO A 441 -23.98 -2.26 2.60
C PRO A 441 -22.84 -3.11 2.02
N ASP A 442 -22.90 -3.44 0.72
CA ASP A 442 -21.90 -4.25 0.02
C ASP A 442 -20.70 -3.41 -0.48
N GLN A 443 -20.73 -2.07 -0.32
CA GLN A 443 -19.70 -1.15 -0.83
C GLN A 443 -19.05 -0.29 0.29
N PRO A 444 -18.41 -0.91 1.30
CA PRO A 444 -17.74 -0.17 2.36
C PRO A 444 -16.51 0.60 1.86
N ILE A 445 -16.24 1.76 2.47
CA ILE A 445 -15.04 2.57 2.28
C ILE A 445 -14.65 3.26 3.60
N ILE A 446 -13.38 3.18 4.00
CA ILE A 446 -12.89 3.85 5.21
C ILE A 446 -12.64 5.33 4.86
N THR A 447 -13.34 6.24 5.54
CA THR A 447 -13.28 7.68 5.30
C THR A 447 -12.55 8.46 6.39
N GLY A 448 -12.35 7.85 7.57
CA GLY A 448 -11.70 8.51 8.71
C GLY A 448 -11.21 7.55 9.79
N ARG A 449 -10.65 8.11 10.86
CA ARG A 449 -10.12 7.39 12.03
C ARG A 449 -10.45 8.12 13.31
N THR A 450 -10.52 7.39 14.41
CA THR A 450 -10.86 7.92 15.73
C THR A 450 -9.93 7.36 16.80
N TYR A 451 -9.59 8.21 17.76
CA TYR A 451 -8.98 7.79 19.02
C TYR A 451 -10.09 7.45 20.01
N HIS A 452 -9.87 6.44 20.85
CA HIS A 452 -10.80 5.99 21.87
C HIS A 452 -10.07 5.76 23.21
N ALA A 453 -10.75 5.23 24.22
CA ALA A 453 -10.22 5.17 25.58
C ALA A 453 -8.91 4.36 25.71
N ALA A 454 -8.68 3.37 24.85
CA ALA A 454 -7.50 2.49 24.83
C ALA A 454 -6.48 2.87 23.73
N ASN A 455 -6.93 3.30 22.54
CA ASN A 455 -6.07 3.91 21.53
C ASN A 455 -6.11 5.43 21.68
N ARG A 456 -5.23 5.98 22.51
CA ARG A 456 -5.15 7.42 22.80
C ARG A 456 -4.35 8.17 21.73
N SER A 457 -4.63 9.47 21.60
CA SER A 457 -3.82 10.40 20.82
C SER A 457 -2.38 10.49 21.36
N PRO A 458 -1.39 10.85 20.53
CA PRO A 458 -0.08 11.28 21.02
C PRO A 458 -0.18 12.43 22.03
N GLY A 459 0.69 12.40 23.04
CA GLY A 459 0.72 13.40 24.12
C GLY A 459 -0.38 13.24 25.17
N ASP A 460 -0.30 14.07 26.21
CA ASP A 460 -1.16 13.99 27.39
C ASP A 460 -2.32 14.99 27.33
N LEU A 461 -3.24 14.82 26.37
CA LEU A 461 -4.42 15.69 26.27
C LEU A 461 -5.30 15.62 27.54
N PRO A 462 -5.80 16.77 28.06
CA PRO A 462 -5.81 18.11 27.45
C PRO A 462 -4.58 18.99 27.77
N GLY A 463 -3.53 18.45 28.39
CA GLY A 463 -2.30 19.20 28.69
C GLY A 463 -1.58 19.67 27.44
N THR A 464 -1.41 18.79 26.45
CA THR A 464 -0.74 19.06 25.17
C THR A 464 -1.63 19.71 24.11
N LYS A 465 -2.66 20.48 24.52
CA LYS A 465 -3.68 21.05 23.61
C LYS A 465 -3.16 22.07 22.57
N THR A 466 -1.95 22.58 22.74
CA THR A 466 -1.26 23.48 21.79
C THR A 466 -0.41 22.72 20.77
N GLN A 467 -0.30 21.39 20.91
CA GLN A 467 0.57 20.56 20.09
C GLN A 467 -0.20 19.88 18.96
N MET A 468 0.35 19.98 17.75
CA MET A 468 -0.01 19.17 16.59
C MET A 468 1.16 18.25 16.26
N ALA A 469 0.94 16.94 16.22
CA ALA A 469 1.97 15.96 15.95
C ALA A 469 1.57 14.96 14.85
N ILE A 470 2.51 14.69 13.95
CA ILE A 470 2.50 13.54 13.04
C ILE A 470 3.53 12.55 13.60
N ARG A 471 3.06 11.59 14.40
CA ARG A 471 3.87 10.56 15.07
C ARG A 471 3.61 9.19 14.45
N SER A 472 4.68 8.48 14.10
CA SER A 472 4.62 7.07 13.67
C SER A 472 4.81 6.11 14.85
N GLN A 473 4.91 4.82 14.58
CA GLN A 473 5.38 3.82 15.54
C GLN A 473 6.29 2.85 14.81
N THR A 474 7.40 2.42 15.42
CA THR A 474 8.21 1.31 14.89
C THR A 474 7.31 0.08 14.66
N TYR A 475 7.46 -0.59 13.52
CA TYR A 475 6.71 -1.82 13.22
C TYR A 475 7.29 -2.98 14.04
N LYS A 476 6.44 -3.72 14.77
CA LYS A 476 6.86 -4.85 15.64
C LYS A 476 8.00 -4.49 16.61
N GLY A 477 7.99 -3.26 17.12
CA GLY A 477 9.05 -2.75 17.98
C GLY A 477 8.69 -1.45 18.70
N ASN A 478 9.61 -1.00 19.56
CA ASN A 478 9.47 0.24 20.31
C ASN A 478 10.04 1.43 19.53
N GLY A 479 9.58 2.64 19.83
CA GLY A 479 10.05 3.88 19.22
C GLY A 479 9.13 4.47 18.17
N TYR A 480 9.49 5.66 17.66
CA TYR A 480 8.68 6.45 16.73
C TYR A 480 9.51 7.50 15.98
N ASN A 481 9.08 7.84 14.77
CA ASN A 481 9.47 9.09 14.11
C ASN A 481 8.38 10.14 14.38
N GLU A 482 8.73 11.41 14.51
CA GLU A 482 7.78 12.49 14.78
C GLU A 482 8.16 13.82 14.13
N LEU A 483 7.13 14.51 13.62
CA LEU A 483 7.13 15.94 13.32
C LEU A 483 6.07 16.59 14.21
N MET A 484 6.47 17.51 15.10
CA MET A 484 5.59 18.14 16.09
C MET A 484 5.74 19.67 16.08
N PHE A 485 4.61 20.35 16.12
CA PHE A 485 4.47 21.80 16.21
C PHE A 485 3.76 22.13 17.54
N ASP A 486 4.37 22.96 18.38
CA ASP A 486 3.75 23.51 19.59
C ASP A 486 3.50 25.01 19.40
N ASP A 487 2.23 25.41 19.41
CA ASP A 487 1.79 26.81 19.23
C ASP A 487 1.60 27.53 20.58
N GLN A 488 2.22 27.04 21.67
CA GLN A 488 2.19 27.74 22.96
C GLN A 488 2.93 29.09 22.88
N THR A 489 2.19 30.18 23.04
CA THR A 489 2.69 31.55 22.87
C THR A 489 3.94 31.86 23.70
N GLY A 490 5.01 32.31 23.04
CA GLY A 490 6.31 32.61 23.64
C GLY A 490 7.16 31.39 23.99
N GLN A 491 6.70 30.18 23.63
CA GLN A 491 7.39 28.89 23.78
C GLN A 491 7.21 28.02 22.52
N GLU A 492 7.00 28.67 21.37
CA GLU A 492 6.69 28.00 20.11
C GLU A 492 7.84 27.07 19.68
N LEU A 493 7.52 25.82 19.32
CA LEU A 493 8.51 24.79 19.03
C LEU A 493 8.16 23.99 17.77
N LEU A 494 9.13 23.86 16.87
CA LEU A 494 9.15 22.82 15.84
C LEU A 494 10.14 21.73 16.26
N SER A 495 9.63 20.52 16.50
CA SER A 495 10.43 19.34 16.83
C SER A 495 10.40 18.31 15.70
N MET A 496 11.57 17.76 15.39
CA MET A 496 11.74 16.65 14.45
C MET A 496 12.54 15.55 15.13
N HIS A 497 11.95 14.36 15.23
CA HIS A 497 12.58 13.18 15.82
C HIS A 497 12.65 12.05 14.77
N ALA A 498 13.86 11.59 14.51
CA ALA A 498 14.13 10.38 13.73
C ALA A 498 14.63 9.28 14.66
N GLN A 499 13.96 8.13 14.65
CA GLN A 499 14.28 6.97 15.50
C GLN A 499 15.61 6.30 15.14
N LYS A 500 16.12 6.54 13.92
CA LYS A 500 17.36 5.97 13.40
C LYS A 500 18.02 6.96 12.42
N ASP A 501 17.96 6.69 11.12
CA ASP A 501 18.66 7.47 10.10
C ASP A 501 17.81 8.66 9.62
N MET A 502 18.41 9.85 9.54
CA MET A 502 17.81 11.03 8.90
C MET A 502 18.60 11.39 7.64
N LYS A 503 17.95 11.34 6.47
CA LYS A 503 18.55 11.71 5.18
C LYS A 503 17.81 12.90 4.57
N THR A 504 18.54 13.96 4.27
CA THR A 504 18.02 15.16 3.61
C THR A 504 18.74 15.35 2.28
N VAL A 505 17.99 15.41 1.18
CA VAL A 505 18.52 15.67 -0.17
C VAL A 505 17.92 16.98 -0.67
N VAL A 506 18.78 17.90 -1.11
CA VAL A 506 18.37 19.19 -1.68
C VAL A 506 19.03 19.32 -3.04
N LEU A 507 18.23 19.46 -4.10
CA LEU A 507 18.71 19.45 -5.50
C LEU A 507 19.28 20.79 -5.97
N ASN A 508 19.14 21.84 -5.16
CA ASN A 508 19.61 23.20 -5.46
C ASN A 508 20.08 23.86 -4.14
N ASN A 509 19.52 25.01 -3.76
CA ASN A 509 19.96 25.75 -2.58
C ASN A 509 19.33 25.23 -1.27
N ARG A 510 20.16 25.10 -0.23
CA ARG A 510 19.74 24.95 1.17
C ARG A 510 20.13 26.21 1.94
N ASP A 511 19.14 27.02 2.29
CA ASP A 511 19.33 28.16 3.19
C ASP A 511 19.05 27.77 4.64
N THR A 512 19.73 28.39 5.60
CA THR A 512 19.47 28.22 7.04
C THR A 512 19.79 29.52 7.75
N ASN A 513 18.78 30.13 8.37
CA ASN A 513 18.87 31.43 9.05
C ASN A 513 18.38 31.29 10.49
N VAL A 514 19.27 31.51 11.45
CA VAL A 514 18.99 31.37 12.89
C VAL A 514 19.24 32.72 13.55
N LYS A 515 18.17 33.31 14.11
CA LYS A 515 18.20 34.69 14.65
C LYS A 515 18.90 34.85 16.00
N VAL A 516 19.06 33.76 16.76
CA VAL A 516 19.62 33.78 18.12
C VAL A 516 20.82 32.84 18.19
N ASN A 517 20.62 31.57 18.55
CA ASN A 517 21.70 30.59 18.72
C ASN A 517 21.42 29.34 17.88
N HIS A 518 22.45 28.84 17.20
CA HIS A 518 22.47 27.49 16.63
C HIS A 518 23.40 26.61 17.47
N SER A 519 22.98 25.39 17.76
CA SER A 519 23.76 24.39 18.48
C SER A 519 23.61 23.06 17.74
N GLU A 520 24.74 22.41 17.47
CA GLU A 520 24.82 21.09 16.82
C GLU A 520 25.77 20.23 17.65
N THR A 521 25.39 18.97 17.88
CA THR A 521 26.20 18.01 18.65
C THR A 521 26.24 16.71 17.88
N ILE A 522 27.44 16.30 17.46
CA ILE A 522 27.68 15.04 16.76
C ILE A 522 28.40 14.09 17.73
N GLY A 523 27.80 12.95 18.05
CA GLY A 523 28.36 11.98 19.01
C GLY A 523 29.56 11.18 18.47
N HIS A 524 29.77 11.20 17.15
CA HIS A 524 30.86 10.53 16.45
C HIS A 524 31.49 11.50 15.42
N ASN A 525 31.37 11.22 14.12
CA ASN A 525 32.08 11.94 13.07
C ASN A 525 31.14 12.88 12.29
N GLN A 526 31.60 14.10 12.01
CA GLN A 526 31.00 15.00 11.03
C GLN A 526 31.91 15.08 9.80
N GLN A 527 31.40 14.68 8.63
CA GLN A 527 32.12 14.80 7.36
C GLN A 527 31.48 15.89 6.51
N VAL A 528 32.29 16.79 5.96
CA VAL A 528 31.84 17.88 5.08
C VAL A 528 32.73 17.90 3.84
N THR A 529 32.13 17.64 2.68
CA THR A 529 32.81 17.71 1.37
C THR A 529 32.28 18.90 0.59
N VAL A 530 33.17 19.75 0.07
CA VAL A 530 32.81 20.96 -0.69
C VAL A 530 33.54 20.95 -2.03
N GLY A 531 32.79 20.81 -3.12
CA GLY A 531 33.37 20.55 -4.46
C GLY A 531 34.01 21.75 -5.18
N LEU A 532 33.74 22.99 -4.74
CA LEU A 532 34.32 24.21 -5.34
C LEU A 532 35.03 25.09 -4.32
N GLY A 533 34.31 25.56 -3.30
CA GLY A 533 34.90 26.40 -2.26
C GLY A 533 33.95 26.69 -1.11
N GLN A 534 34.49 26.68 0.11
CA GLN A 534 33.77 27.04 1.32
C GLN A 534 34.20 28.44 1.76
N THR A 535 33.24 29.36 1.96
CA THR A 535 33.52 30.67 2.56
C THR A 535 32.83 30.75 3.91
N VAL A 536 33.61 30.71 4.99
CA VAL A 536 33.12 30.95 6.36
C VAL A 536 33.47 32.39 6.74
N LYS A 537 32.44 33.22 6.98
CA LYS A 537 32.60 34.59 7.52
C LYS A 537 32.08 34.60 8.95
N VAL A 538 32.98 34.80 9.91
CA VAL A 538 32.62 34.95 11.33
C VAL A 538 32.74 36.43 11.70
N GLY A 539 31.59 37.07 11.92
CA GLY A 539 31.48 38.48 12.34
C GLY A 539 31.68 39.54 11.23
N GLN A 540 30.87 40.61 11.28
CA GLN A 540 31.10 41.86 10.54
C GLN A 540 30.75 43.14 11.33
N GLU A 541 30.30 43.05 12.59
CA GLU A 541 29.95 44.24 13.39
C GLU A 541 30.98 44.59 14.48
N ASN A 542 31.16 45.90 14.67
CA ASN A 542 32.04 46.52 15.67
C ASN A 542 31.45 46.49 17.09
N ALA A 543 31.06 45.30 17.56
CA ALA A 543 30.79 45.03 18.97
C ALA A 543 31.92 44.16 19.56
N ALA A 544 32.21 44.33 20.85
CA ALA A 544 33.44 43.80 21.45
C ALA A 544 33.44 42.27 21.60
N GLY A 545 34.58 41.65 21.25
CA GLY A 545 34.87 40.24 21.54
C GLY A 545 34.51 39.28 20.41
N HIS A 546 35.37 39.19 19.40
CA HIS A 546 35.37 38.09 18.42
C HIS A 546 36.66 37.29 18.59
N ASP A 547 36.60 36.15 19.27
CA ASP A 547 37.68 35.18 19.32
C ASP A 547 37.30 33.89 18.57
N GLN A 548 38.13 33.50 17.60
CA GLN A 548 38.05 32.18 17.01
C GLN A 548 39.08 31.28 17.70
N THR A 549 38.66 30.59 18.74
CA THR A 549 39.49 29.59 19.41
C THR A 549 39.35 28.24 18.70
N ILE A 550 40.44 27.75 18.10
CA ILE A 550 40.54 26.39 17.53
C ILE A 550 41.47 25.57 18.41
N THR A 551 40.92 24.61 19.14
CA THR A 551 41.69 23.63 19.93
C THR A 551 41.77 22.33 19.15
N VAL A 552 43.00 21.85 18.91
CA VAL A 552 43.26 20.55 18.28
C VAL A 552 43.94 19.66 19.32
N ALA A 553 43.35 18.50 19.60
CA ALA A 553 43.80 17.62 20.70
C ALA A 553 45.05 16.80 20.35
N HIS A 554 45.28 16.52 19.07
CA HIS A 554 46.41 15.72 18.56
C HIS A 554 47.22 16.54 17.56
N ASP A 555 46.99 16.34 16.26
CA ASP A 555 47.76 16.92 15.16
C ASP A 555 46.91 17.77 14.22
N ARG A 556 47.56 18.73 13.56
CA ARG A 556 46.96 19.59 12.53
C ARG A 556 47.89 19.65 11.32
N SER A 557 47.56 18.90 10.28
CA SER A 557 48.19 19.06 8.96
C SER A 557 47.46 20.12 8.13
N ILE A 558 48.20 20.84 7.28
CA ILE A 558 47.66 21.79 6.29
C ILE A 558 48.50 21.70 5.01
N THR A 559 47.95 21.08 3.97
CA THR A 559 48.55 21.11 2.62
C THR A 559 47.90 22.23 1.81
N VAL A 560 48.71 23.07 1.16
CA VAL A 560 48.23 24.14 0.27
C VAL A 560 48.92 23.97 -1.08
N ARG A 561 48.16 23.63 -2.13
CA ARG A 561 48.69 23.32 -3.46
C ARG A 561 49.13 24.56 -4.26
N ASN A 562 48.45 25.69 -4.05
CA ASN A 562 48.72 26.97 -4.73
C ASN A 562 49.36 27.96 -3.74
N ASP A 563 48.71 29.09 -3.46
CA ASP A 563 49.22 30.12 -2.55
C ASP A 563 48.57 30.10 -1.17
N GLN A 564 49.36 30.35 -0.13
CA GLN A 564 48.86 30.64 1.22
C GLN A 564 49.14 32.11 1.57
N THR A 565 48.13 32.98 1.39
CA THR A 565 48.23 34.39 1.79
C THR A 565 47.69 34.61 3.20
N LEU A 566 48.58 34.83 4.18
CA LEU A 566 48.21 35.23 5.55
C LEU A 566 48.39 36.74 5.76
N LYS A 567 47.30 37.47 5.97
CA LYS A 567 47.30 38.91 6.30
C LYS A 567 46.81 39.15 7.72
N VAL A 568 47.72 39.56 8.61
CA VAL A 568 47.39 39.98 9.99
C VAL A 568 47.47 41.50 10.07
N THR A 569 46.44 42.15 10.64
CA THR A 569 46.31 43.62 10.69
C THR A 569 46.84 44.26 11.97
N ARG A 570 47.00 43.46 13.03
CA ARG A 570 47.67 43.81 14.29
C ARG A 570 48.85 42.84 14.48
N ASP A 571 48.92 42.18 15.63
CA ASP A 571 50.06 41.35 16.02
C ASP A 571 49.86 39.88 15.62
N ARG A 572 50.97 39.22 15.22
CA ARG A 572 51.05 37.76 15.06
C ARG A 572 52.08 37.20 16.02
N THR A 573 51.62 36.57 17.09
CA THR A 573 52.47 35.83 18.04
C THR A 573 52.46 34.35 17.68
N VAL A 574 53.63 33.72 17.64
CA VAL A 574 53.81 32.28 17.45
C VAL A 574 54.63 31.77 18.64
N ASN A 575 54.19 30.67 19.26
CA ASN A 575 54.90 30.03 20.36
C ASN A 575 55.02 28.52 20.05
N SER A 576 56.23 28.10 19.68
CA SER A 576 56.54 26.72 19.33
C SER A 576 57.24 26.04 20.50
N GLY A 577 56.66 24.97 21.05
CA GLY A 577 57.17 24.31 22.27
C GLY A 577 58.35 23.34 22.05
N ARG A 578 58.69 23.03 20.80
CA ARG A 578 59.86 22.23 20.41
C ARG A 578 60.58 22.92 19.25
N ASP A 579 60.47 22.38 18.03
CA ASP A 579 61.19 22.84 16.86
C ASP A 579 60.28 23.66 15.92
N ASP A 580 60.88 24.59 15.17
CA ASP A 580 60.24 25.34 14.08
C ASP A 580 61.17 25.26 12.86
N ASN A 581 60.82 24.40 11.91
CA ASN A 581 61.64 24.07 10.74
C ASN A 581 61.07 24.74 9.49
N LEU A 582 61.86 25.58 8.83
CA LEU A 582 61.46 26.31 7.63
C LEU A 582 62.39 25.95 6.45
N TYR A 583 61.81 25.30 5.44
CA TYR A 583 62.42 25.04 4.14
C TYR A 583 61.84 26.01 3.09
N VAL A 584 62.69 26.62 2.27
CA VAL A 584 62.28 27.52 1.17
C VAL A 584 63.18 27.25 -0.02
N GLU A 585 62.61 26.82 -1.14
CA GLU A 585 63.35 26.38 -2.34
C GLU A 585 63.85 27.53 -3.21
N ARG A 586 63.05 28.60 -3.34
CA ARG A 586 63.38 29.83 -4.08
C ARG A 586 63.77 30.97 -3.12
N ASP A 587 63.05 32.08 -3.16
CA ASP A 587 63.40 33.30 -2.44
C ASP A 587 62.69 33.40 -1.07
N ARG A 588 63.46 33.54 0.02
CA ARG A 588 62.95 34.08 1.29
C ARG A 588 63.27 35.57 1.41
N LYS A 589 62.29 36.44 1.10
CA LYS A 589 62.41 37.90 1.28
C LYS A 589 61.81 38.33 2.62
N ILE A 590 62.59 39.04 3.43
CA ILE A 590 62.15 39.59 4.73
C ILE A 590 62.35 41.11 4.70
N THR A 591 61.30 41.86 5.03
CA THR A 591 61.37 43.32 5.18
C THR A 591 60.78 43.71 6.52
N VAL A 592 61.61 44.29 7.40
CA VAL A 592 61.20 44.79 8.72
C VAL A 592 61.32 46.31 8.71
N LYS A 593 60.21 47.03 8.94
CA LYS A 593 60.21 48.51 9.01
C LYS A 593 60.63 49.05 10.38
N GLY A 594 60.42 48.27 11.44
CA GLY A 594 60.86 48.56 12.80
C GLY A 594 62.17 47.84 13.12
N SER A 595 62.39 47.49 14.39
CA SER A 595 63.54 46.69 14.81
C SER A 595 63.34 45.20 14.54
N GLN A 596 64.32 44.55 13.91
CA GLN A 596 64.48 43.10 13.99
C GLN A 596 65.44 42.78 15.14
N GLN A 597 64.98 42.03 16.14
CA GLN A 597 65.82 41.53 17.23
C GLN A 597 65.91 40.01 17.11
N GLN A 598 67.13 39.46 17.23
CA GLN A 598 67.37 38.02 17.28
C GLN A 598 68.28 37.72 18.47
N ASN A 599 67.78 36.88 19.38
CA ASN A 599 68.55 36.36 20.50
C ASN A 599 68.71 34.84 20.30
N THR A 600 69.94 34.35 20.33
CA THR A 600 70.27 32.93 20.17
C THR A 600 71.08 32.51 21.39
N THR A 601 70.60 31.51 22.13
CA THR A 601 71.23 31.07 23.40
C THR A 601 72.33 30.04 23.23
N LYS A 602 72.36 29.38 22.07
CA LYS A 602 73.42 28.46 21.61
C LYS A 602 74.00 28.99 20.29
N ASP A 603 74.23 28.13 19.31
CA ASP A 603 74.90 28.47 18.07
C ASP A 603 73.97 29.18 17.07
N HIS A 604 74.46 30.25 16.45
CA HIS A 604 73.87 30.85 15.27
C HIS A 604 74.76 30.56 14.06
N ILE A 605 74.40 29.55 13.28
CA ILE A 605 75.16 29.11 12.11
C ILE A 605 74.52 29.68 10.84
N SER A 606 75.32 30.34 10.01
CA SER A 606 74.88 30.92 8.74
C SER A 606 75.87 30.56 7.63
N LEU A 607 75.49 29.60 6.78
CA LEU A 607 76.23 29.20 5.59
C LEU A 607 75.60 29.88 4.38
N VAL A 608 76.40 30.59 3.59
CA VAL A 608 75.99 31.18 2.31
C VAL A 608 76.93 30.64 1.24
N LYS A 609 76.40 29.85 0.28
CA LYS A 609 77.19 29.29 -0.83
C LYS A 609 77.49 30.31 -1.93
N GLY A 610 76.62 31.30 -2.09
CA GLY A 610 76.81 32.46 -2.98
C GLY A 610 77.32 33.69 -2.21
N ASN A 611 76.98 34.88 -2.70
CA ASN A 611 77.42 36.14 -2.11
C ASN A 611 76.65 36.49 -0.83
N ARG A 612 77.35 36.82 0.25
CA ARG A 612 76.79 37.49 1.44
C ARG A 612 77.11 38.97 1.40
N SER A 613 76.14 39.81 1.04
CA SER A 613 76.25 41.26 1.15
C SER A 613 75.74 41.75 2.51
N LEU A 614 76.40 42.76 3.09
CA LEU A 614 75.98 43.46 4.30
C LEU A 614 76.29 44.95 4.15
N GLU A 615 75.26 45.76 3.90
CA GLU A 615 75.34 47.22 3.96
C GLU A 615 74.76 47.71 5.29
N VAL A 616 75.50 48.53 6.02
CA VAL A 616 75.05 49.17 7.26
C VAL A 616 75.25 50.68 7.11
N LYS A 617 74.15 51.45 7.11
CA LYS A 617 74.18 52.91 6.96
C LYS A 617 74.47 53.68 8.26
N GLY A 618 74.38 52.99 9.40
CA GLY A 618 74.87 53.46 10.70
C GLY A 618 76.09 52.64 11.14
N ASP A 619 76.28 52.50 12.44
CA ASP A 619 77.42 51.76 12.99
C ASP A 619 77.22 50.23 12.91
N LEU A 620 78.24 49.52 12.40
CA LEU A 620 78.37 48.07 12.57
C LEU A 620 79.33 47.77 13.73
N ALA A 621 78.79 47.34 14.87
CA ALA A 621 79.57 46.90 16.01
C ALA A 621 79.63 45.37 16.08
N GLN A 622 80.81 44.78 15.85
CA GLN A 622 81.06 43.36 16.07
C GLN A 622 81.94 43.17 17.31
N LYS A 623 81.37 42.57 18.36
CA LYS A 623 82.08 42.22 19.60
C LYS A 623 82.13 40.71 19.73
N VAL A 624 83.32 40.13 19.66
CA VAL A 624 83.57 38.70 19.85
C VAL A 624 84.35 38.51 21.15
N ALA A 625 83.89 37.59 22.01
CA ALA A 625 84.55 37.28 23.28
C ALA A 625 85.65 36.22 23.13
N GLY A 626 85.48 35.30 22.16
CA GLY A 626 86.53 34.39 21.69
C GLY A 626 87.31 35.00 20.52
N SER A 627 87.67 34.17 19.55
CA SER A 627 88.44 34.58 18.36
C SER A 627 87.54 35.03 17.21
N LEU A 628 87.87 36.15 16.57
CA LEU A 628 87.33 36.55 15.27
C LEU A 628 88.28 36.06 14.17
N GLY A 629 87.81 35.14 13.33
CA GLY A 629 88.52 34.70 12.13
C GLY A 629 87.94 35.35 10.87
N VAL A 630 88.81 35.84 9.99
CA VAL A 630 88.47 36.18 8.61
C VAL A 630 89.47 35.44 7.73
N ASP A 631 88.97 34.51 6.92
CA ASP A 631 89.75 33.70 5.99
C ASP A 631 89.12 33.87 4.60
N ALA A 632 89.95 34.17 3.61
CA ALA A 632 89.53 34.45 2.24
C ALA A 632 90.60 33.95 1.28
N GLN A 633 90.18 33.24 0.23
CA GLN A 633 91.07 32.78 -0.84
C GLN A 633 91.49 33.90 -1.80
N GLY A 634 90.74 35.01 -1.81
CA GLY A 634 91.06 36.25 -2.52
C GLY A 634 91.33 37.40 -1.55
N ASP A 635 91.25 38.64 -2.05
CA ASP A 635 91.65 39.83 -1.30
C ASP A 635 90.75 40.15 -0.09
N ILE A 636 91.37 40.46 1.05
CA ILE A 636 90.71 41.10 2.18
C ILE A 636 90.95 42.62 2.07
N VAL A 637 89.96 43.35 1.54
CA VAL A 637 90.02 44.82 1.42
C VAL A 637 89.37 45.49 2.62
N LEU A 638 90.17 46.15 3.46
CA LEU A 638 89.70 47.00 4.55
C LEU A 638 89.94 48.48 4.18
N GLN A 639 88.87 49.17 3.77
CA GLN A 639 88.92 50.59 3.41
C GLN A 639 88.27 51.46 4.49
N SER A 640 88.92 52.59 4.81
CA SER A 640 88.37 53.64 5.66
C SER A 640 88.79 55.01 5.13
N ASN A 641 87.85 55.94 5.03
CA ASN A 641 88.11 57.30 4.54
C ASN A 641 88.73 58.21 5.61
N SER A 642 88.88 57.75 6.87
CA SER A 642 89.47 58.54 7.96
C SER A 642 90.67 57.84 8.60
N LYS A 643 90.47 56.64 9.15
CA LYS A 643 91.53 55.80 9.72
C LYS A 643 91.13 54.33 9.76
N LEU A 644 92.08 53.44 9.54
CA LEU A 644 92.02 52.05 9.98
C LEU A 644 92.87 51.92 11.25
N THR A 645 92.44 51.15 12.24
CA THR A 645 93.19 50.97 13.50
C THR A 645 93.14 49.50 13.92
N LEU A 646 94.31 48.86 13.94
CA LEU A 646 94.51 47.52 14.48
C LEU A 646 95.23 47.69 15.82
N LYS A 647 94.57 47.36 16.94
CA LYS A 647 95.11 47.56 18.30
C LYS A 647 95.10 46.27 19.10
N VAL A 648 96.23 45.94 19.71
CA VAL A 648 96.42 44.78 20.60
C VAL A 648 97.12 45.27 21.87
N GLY A 649 96.36 45.37 22.97
CA GLY A 649 96.87 45.94 24.23
C GLY A 649 97.32 47.39 24.07
N SER A 650 98.59 47.67 24.36
CA SER A 650 99.23 48.98 24.14
C SER A 650 99.84 49.17 22.74
N SER A 651 99.96 48.10 21.95
CA SER A 651 100.52 48.15 20.60
C SER A 651 99.44 48.41 19.54
N PHE A 652 99.77 49.14 18.48
CA PHE A 652 98.84 49.41 17.39
C PHE A 652 99.53 49.67 16.03
N ILE A 653 98.74 49.47 14.99
CA ILE A 653 98.96 49.99 13.64
C ILE A 653 97.78 50.91 13.32
N VAL A 654 98.05 52.15 12.92
CA VAL A 654 97.04 53.08 12.40
C VAL A 654 97.41 53.45 10.98
N ILE A 655 96.48 53.28 10.05
CA ILE A 655 96.60 53.74 8.66
C ILE A 655 95.66 54.93 8.50
N HIS A 656 96.17 56.05 7.98
CA HIS A 656 95.43 57.29 7.78
C HIS A 656 95.93 57.99 6.51
N PRO A 657 95.22 58.99 5.95
CA PRO A 657 95.59 59.63 4.68
C PRO A 657 96.99 60.29 4.63
N GLY A 658 97.65 60.46 5.78
CA GLY A 658 98.99 61.04 5.88
C GLY A 658 100.13 60.04 6.12
N GLY A 659 99.84 58.74 6.32
CA GLY A 659 100.87 57.76 6.63
C GLY A 659 100.38 56.47 7.32
N VAL A 660 101.35 55.70 7.80
CA VAL A 660 101.14 54.49 8.61
C VAL A 660 101.92 54.63 9.91
N ASP A 661 101.21 54.79 11.01
CA ASP A 661 101.79 54.81 12.36
C ASP A 661 101.88 53.38 12.89
N ILE A 662 103.09 52.94 13.26
CA ILE A 662 103.32 51.64 13.90
C ILE A 662 103.95 51.90 15.27
N THR A 663 103.26 51.52 16.35
CA THR A 663 103.74 51.72 17.72
C THR A 663 103.61 50.43 18.53
N GLY A 664 104.70 50.03 19.20
CA GLY A 664 104.74 48.89 20.10
C GLY A 664 106.07 48.80 20.83
N LEU A 665 106.12 48.04 21.93
CA LEU A 665 107.35 47.86 22.74
C LEU A 665 108.51 47.22 21.94
N LYS A 666 108.19 46.45 20.91
CA LYS A 666 109.14 45.85 19.96
C LYS A 666 108.45 45.71 18.61
N ILE A 667 109.12 46.13 17.53
CA ILE A 667 108.67 45.97 16.16
C ILE A 667 109.65 45.03 15.46
N ASN A 668 109.20 43.84 15.06
CA ASN A 668 110.00 42.88 14.32
C ASN A 668 109.78 43.11 12.81
N LEU A 669 110.81 43.58 12.10
CA LEU A 669 110.83 43.64 10.64
C LEU A 669 111.70 42.49 10.11
N ASN A 670 111.17 41.70 9.18
CA ASN A 670 111.84 40.56 8.54
C ASN A 670 112.41 39.46 9.48
N GLY A 671 111.86 39.29 10.70
CA GLY A 671 112.29 38.21 11.59
C GLY A 671 111.38 37.89 12.78
N GLY A 672 110.83 36.67 12.80
CA GLY A 672 110.30 36.01 14.01
C GLY A 672 108.82 36.26 14.36
N GLY A 673 107.99 35.24 14.13
CA GLY A 673 106.60 35.12 14.58
C GLY A 673 105.93 33.86 14.01
N SER A 674 104.91 33.33 14.68
CA SER A 674 104.05 32.25 14.17
C SER A 674 102.67 32.82 13.83
N PRO A 675 102.06 32.51 12.68
CA PRO A 675 100.70 32.97 12.37
C PRO A 675 99.69 32.31 13.31
N GLY A 676 98.65 33.06 13.69
CA GLY A 676 97.46 32.48 14.32
C GLY A 676 96.64 31.71 13.27
N ALA A 677 96.06 30.58 13.66
CA ALA A 677 95.15 29.84 12.78
C ALA A 677 93.79 30.53 12.70
N ALA A 678 93.18 30.52 11.51
CA ALA A 678 91.80 30.96 11.33
C ALA A 678 90.84 30.04 12.12
N VAL A 679 89.76 30.63 12.66
CA VAL A 679 88.73 29.87 13.39
C VAL A 679 87.93 29.06 12.38
N LYS A 680 87.86 27.74 12.56
CA LYS A 680 87.06 26.86 11.69
C LYS A 680 85.57 27.19 11.82
N THR A 681 84.85 27.16 10.70
CA THR A 681 83.40 27.32 10.67
C THR A 681 82.69 26.07 11.19
N LEU A 682 81.53 26.25 11.83
CA LEU A 682 80.59 25.17 12.12
C LEU A 682 79.78 24.86 10.85
N GLN A 683 79.51 23.58 10.60
CA GLN A 683 78.66 23.18 9.47
C GLN A 683 77.18 23.38 9.82
N ALA A 684 76.45 24.05 8.93
CA ALA A 684 74.99 24.09 9.01
C ALA A 684 74.42 22.78 8.45
N ALA A 685 73.50 22.14 9.17
CA ALA A 685 72.71 21.06 8.61
C ALA A 685 71.82 21.62 7.49
N VAL A 686 71.85 21.00 6.32
CA VAL A 686 70.87 21.28 5.26
C VAL A 686 69.62 20.48 5.61
N LEU A 687 68.53 21.17 5.93
CA LEU A 687 67.21 20.54 5.99
C LEU A 687 66.88 20.04 4.59
N SER A 688 66.70 18.73 4.44
CA SER A 688 66.05 18.16 3.25
C SER A 688 64.62 18.70 3.17
N ARG A 689 64.06 18.78 1.95
CA ARG A 689 62.60 18.87 1.79
C ARG A 689 62.00 17.73 2.63
N LEU A 690 61.03 18.05 3.48
CA LEU A 690 60.16 17.01 4.04
C LEU A 690 59.51 16.35 2.84
N SER A 691 59.85 15.10 2.56
CA SER A 691 59.36 14.40 1.39
C SER A 691 57.84 14.33 1.48
N ASP A 692 57.17 15.09 0.64
CA ASP A 692 55.76 14.91 0.38
C ASP A 692 55.61 13.46 -0.13
N LYS A 693 55.05 12.58 0.70
CA LYS A 693 54.49 11.30 0.23
C LYS A 693 53.19 11.62 -0.51
N GLU A 694 53.34 12.23 -1.68
CA GLU A 694 52.34 12.31 -2.74
C GLU A 694 53.04 11.67 -3.96
N ASP A 695 52.61 10.49 -4.39
CA ASP A 695 51.48 10.38 -5.32
C ASP A 695 51.78 11.15 -6.61
N SER A 696 52.62 10.52 -7.45
CA SER A 696 52.96 10.96 -8.80
C SER A 696 52.25 10.04 -9.80
N GLY A 697 51.52 10.55 -10.79
CA GLY A 697 51.27 11.93 -11.17
C GLY A 697 51.01 12.03 -12.68
N SER A 698 51.08 13.23 -13.25
CA SER A 698 51.28 13.42 -14.69
C SER A 698 51.76 14.85 -15.01
N GLU A 699 53.07 14.97 -15.28
CA GLU A 699 53.75 15.64 -16.42
C GLU A 699 53.22 16.99 -17.03
N PRO A 700 54.01 17.73 -17.85
CA PRO A 700 55.35 17.44 -18.40
C PRO A 700 56.39 18.58 -18.20
N PRO A 701 57.59 18.44 -18.80
CA PRO A 701 58.20 19.58 -19.50
C PRO A 701 58.70 19.25 -20.92
N GLU A 702 58.75 20.27 -21.77
CA GLU A 702 59.32 20.24 -23.13
C GLU A 702 60.85 20.47 -23.13
N ASP A 703 61.53 19.80 -24.07
CA ASP A 703 62.75 20.12 -24.85
C ASP A 703 63.64 21.34 -24.45
N GLU A 704 64.98 21.34 -24.50
CA GLU A 704 65.88 20.92 -25.60
C GLU A 704 67.36 20.66 -25.13
N ASP A 705 68.09 19.91 -25.97
CA ASP A 705 69.55 19.95 -26.28
C ASP A 705 70.66 19.86 -25.22
N GLY A 706 71.70 19.03 -25.50
CA GLY A 706 72.92 19.06 -24.67
C GLY A 706 74.17 18.22 -24.98
N SER A 707 74.18 17.24 -25.90
CA SER A 707 75.39 16.50 -26.37
C SER A 707 76.19 15.60 -25.38
N GLY A 708 77.00 14.67 -25.92
CA GLY A 708 78.25 14.22 -25.26
C GLY A 708 78.41 12.72 -24.96
N GLY A 709 78.58 11.87 -25.99
CA GLY A 709 78.65 10.41 -25.84
C GLY A 709 79.94 9.76 -25.27
N SER A 710 79.75 8.46 -24.96
CA SER A 710 80.65 7.32 -25.24
C SER A 710 81.80 6.91 -24.30
N SER A 711 81.62 5.72 -23.71
CA SER A 711 82.51 4.52 -23.72
C SER A 711 83.86 4.43 -22.98
N GLY A 712 84.08 3.27 -22.34
CA GLY A 712 85.38 2.73 -21.85
C GLY A 712 85.63 3.05 -20.37
N GLY A 713 85.88 2.12 -19.45
CA GLY A 713 86.82 0.98 -19.49
C GLY A 713 88.12 1.38 -18.75
N ASP A 714 88.79 0.59 -17.92
CA ASP A 714 88.70 -0.85 -17.61
C ASP A 714 89.56 -1.21 -16.36
N SER A 715 89.20 -2.26 -15.59
CA SER A 715 90.00 -2.94 -14.51
C SER A 715 90.51 -2.08 -13.31
N SER A 716 90.90 -2.55 -12.12
CA SER A 716 91.00 -3.84 -11.38
C SER A 716 91.10 -3.48 -9.87
N GLY A 717 90.93 -4.33 -8.85
CA GLY A 717 90.56 -5.75 -8.73
C GLY A 717 90.71 -6.20 -7.24
N GLU A 718 90.10 -7.34 -6.86
CA GLU A 718 90.28 -8.09 -5.57
C GLU A 718 89.87 -7.36 -4.26
N GLN A 719 89.32 -7.94 -3.18
CA GLN A 719 88.72 -9.23 -2.75
C GLN A 719 87.79 -8.86 -1.55
N ASP A 720 86.83 -9.63 -1.03
CA ASP A 720 86.50 -11.07 -1.11
C ASP A 720 84.95 -11.28 -1.00
N GLU A 721 84.45 -12.52 -1.02
CA GLU A 721 83.02 -12.88 -1.09
C GLU A 721 82.27 -12.93 0.27
N GLN A 722 80.97 -12.54 0.27
CA GLN A 722 79.94 -13.34 0.97
C GLN A 722 78.50 -13.11 0.47
N LYS A 723 77.95 -14.16 -0.16
CA LYS A 723 76.53 -14.55 -0.33
C LYS A 723 75.48 -13.46 -0.68
N GLY A 724 74.88 -13.61 -1.86
CA GLY A 724 73.59 -13.01 -2.19
C GLY A 724 72.41 -13.82 -1.64
N GLU A 725 71.26 -13.15 -1.59
CA GLU A 725 69.91 -13.73 -1.53
C GLU A 725 69.16 -13.21 -2.75
N ASP A 726 68.40 -14.07 -3.42
CA ASP A 726 67.64 -13.74 -4.62
C ASP A 726 66.42 -12.87 -4.26
N GLU A 727 66.13 -11.84 -5.05
CA GLU A 727 64.84 -11.11 -4.96
C GLU A 727 63.72 -12.00 -5.53
N PRO A 728 62.54 -12.09 -4.89
CA PRO A 728 61.41 -12.86 -5.41
C PRO A 728 60.76 -12.16 -6.61
N ASP A 729 60.29 -12.93 -7.59
CA ASP A 729 59.55 -12.42 -8.75
C ASP A 729 58.20 -11.82 -8.33
N GLU A 730 57.98 -10.52 -8.59
CA GLU A 730 56.68 -9.85 -8.38
C GLU A 730 55.69 -10.17 -9.52
N TYR A 731 54.57 -10.80 -9.18
CA TYR A 731 53.43 -11.00 -10.07
C TYR A 731 52.56 -9.75 -10.13
N LYS A 732 52.23 -9.28 -11.34
CA LYS A 732 51.45 -8.06 -11.57
C LYS A 732 50.20 -8.38 -12.37
N ILE A 733 49.06 -8.44 -11.68
CA ILE A 733 47.78 -8.95 -12.18
C ILE A 733 46.79 -7.78 -12.31
N LEU A 734 46.16 -7.66 -13.48
CA LEU A 734 45.17 -6.64 -13.80
C LEU A 734 43.98 -7.32 -14.50
N PHE A 735 42.76 -7.14 -13.99
CA PHE A 735 41.57 -7.68 -14.62
C PHE A 735 40.89 -6.58 -15.45
N ASN A 736 40.58 -6.86 -16.71
CA ASN A 736 39.87 -5.95 -17.60
C ASN A 736 38.49 -6.53 -17.95
N PHE A 737 37.42 -5.84 -17.55
CA PHE A 737 36.06 -6.32 -17.72
C PHE A 737 35.33 -5.58 -18.85
N LYS A 738 34.92 -6.33 -19.87
CA LYS A 738 34.13 -5.87 -21.02
C LYS A 738 32.93 -6.76 -21.25
N ASP A 739 31.90 -6.23 -21.89
CA ASP A 739 30.76 -7.01 -22.37
C ASP A 739 31.11 -7.83 -23.62
N THR A 740 30.16 -8.63 -24.10
CA THR A 740 30.33 -9.50 -25.29
C THR A 740 30.57 -8.75 -26.60
N ASP A 741 30.29 -7.45 -26.64
CA ASP A 741 30.54 -6.57 -27.79
C ASP A 741 31.86 -5.77 -27.64
N GLY A 742 32.59 -5.98 -26.54
CA GLY A 742 33.89 -5.37 -26.24
C GLY A 742 33.81 -4.01 -25.54
N SER A 743 32.62 -3.59 -25.08
CA SER A 743 32.44 -2.32 -24.36
C SER A 743 32.85 -2.48 -22.90
N PRO A 744 33.62 -1.55 -22.31
CA PRO A 744 34.09 -1.68 -20.94
C PRO A 744 32.97 -1.50 -19.91
N TYR A 745 33.02 -2.27 -18.84
CA TYR A 745 32.19 -2.05 -17.65
C TYR A 745 32.75 -0.89 -16.83
N ILE A 746 32.31 0.34 -17.14
CA ILE A 746 32.80 1.59 -16.52
C ILE A 746 32.11 1.87 -15.18
N ASP A 747 32.87 2.34 -14.19
CA ASP A 747 32.41 2.78 -12.86
C ASP A 747 31.63 1.70 -12.08
N ILE A 748 31.87 0.40 -12.38
CA ILE A 748 31.24 -0.73 -11.70
C ILE A 748 32.04 -1.10 -10.46
N LYS A 749 31.35 -1.25 -9.32
CA LYS A 749 31.97 -1.71 -8.07
C LYS A 749 32.41 -3.16 -8.19
N TYR A 750 33.57 -3.48 -7.63
CA TYR A 750 34.00 -4.86 -7.43
C TYR A 750 34.52 -5.09 -6.01
N ILE A 751 34.63 -6.36 -5.63
CA ILE A 751 35.39 -6.82 -4.47
C ILE A 751 36.36 -7.89 -4.94
N ALA A 752 37.65 -7.65 -4.72
CA ALA A 752 38.72 -8.64 -4.88
C ALA A 752 38.87 -9.45 -3.58
N TYR A 753 38.92 -10.77 -3.70
CA TYR A 753 39.14 -11.71 -2.61
C TYR A 753 40.51 -12.37 -2.82
N PHE A 754 41.35 -12.32 -1.79
CA PHE A 754 42.70 -12.91 -1.82
C PHE A 754 42.73 -14.21 -1.01
N ALA A 755 43.63 -15.13 -1.36
CA ALA A 755 43.76 -16.44 -0.69
C ALA A 755 44.07 -16.36 0.82
N ASP A 756 44.66 -15.26 1.29
CA ASP A 756 44.88 -14.94 2.71
C ASP A 756 43.59 -14.53 3.47
N GLY A 757 42.46 -14.42 2.76
CA GLY A 757 41.16 -14.01 3.29
C GLY A 757 40.94 -12.50 3.32
N ALA A 758 41.92 -11.69 2.89
CA ALA A 758 41.72 -10.26 2.72
C ALA A 758 40.72 -9.98 1.60
N GLN A 759 40.03 -8.84 1.72
CA GLN A 759 39.07 -8.36 0.73
C GLN A 759 39.36 -6.89 0.43
N LYS A 760 39.29 -6.50 -0.84
CA LYS A 760 39.51 -5.12 -1.26
C LYS A 760 38.41 -4.69 -2.23
N GLU A 761 37.62 -3.71 -1.80
CA GLU A 761 36.59 -3.12 -2.65
C GLU A 761 37.21 -2.06 -3.57
N GLY A 762 36.82 -2.07 -4.84
CA GLY A 762 37.25 -1.10 -5.84
C GLY A 762 36.13 -0.73 -6.81
N VAL A 763 36.47 0.11 -7.78
CA VAL A 763 35.59 0.51 -8.88
C VAL A 763 36.40 0.42 -10.17
N THR A 764 35.81 -0.12 -11.24
CA THR A 764 36.48 -0.22 -12.54
C THR A 764 36.62 1.15 -13.20
N ASP A 765 37.73 1.35 -13.91
CA ASP A 765 38.00 2.60 -14.61
C ASP A 765 37.18 2.75 -15.92
N LYS A 766 37.47 3.79 -16.70
CA LYS A 766 36.81 4.09 -17.99
C LYS A 766 37.12 3.10 -19.11
N GLU A 767 38.08 2.21 -18.91
CA GLU A 767 38.53 1.19 -19.84
C GLU A 767 38.15 -0.22 -19.35
N GLY A 768 37.47 -0.31 -18.19
CA GLY A 768 36.99 -1.55 -17.57
C GLY A 768 38.01 -2.23 -16.67
N ASN A 769 39.16 -1.60 -16.40
CA ASN A 769 40.21 -2.20 -15.58
C ASN A 769 39.89 -2.13 -14.08
N THR A 770 40.28 -3.15 -13.33
CA THR A 770 40.51 -3.05 -11.88
C THR A 770 41.76 -2.20 -11.60
N GLU A 771 42.11 -2.03 -10.31
CA GLU A 771 43.47 -1.61 -9.98
C GLU A 771 44.47 -2.74 -10.26
N LEU A 772 45.75 -2.40 -10.39
CA LEU A 772 46.83 -3.37 -10.54
C LEU A 772 47.15 -4.02 -9.20
N PHE A 773 46.98 -5.33 -9.09
CA PHE A 773 47.39 -6.11 -7.95
C PHE A 773 48.85 -6.56 -8.13
N ILE A 774 49.72 -6.17 -7.22
CA ILE A 774 51.12 -6.62 -7.17
C ILE A 774 51.23 -7.58 -5.99
N ARG A 775 51.69 -8.82 -6.26
CA ARG A 775 51.91 -9.85 -5.25
C ARG A 775 53.29 -10.48 -5.40
N ASP A 776 53.79 -10.93 -4.26
CA ASP A 776 55.04 -11.63 -4.02
C ASP A 776 54.83 -13.17 -3.94
N ASP A 777 53.65 -13.64 -4.37
CA ASP A 777 53.26 -15.04 -4.54
C ASP A 777 52.30 -15.20 -5.74
N ASP A 778 52.12 -16.45 -6.22
CA ASP A 778 51.32 -16.83 -7.38
C ASP A 778 49.87 -17.27 -7.02
N ASN A 779 49.33 -16.81 -5.88
CA ASN A 779 47.99 -17.21 -5.46
C ASN A 779 46.88 -16.47 -6.24
N GLU A 780 45.82 -17.21 -6.59
CA GLU A 780 44.64 -16.71 -7.29
C GLU A 780 43.95 -15.53 -6.56
N ILE A 781 43.48 -14.56 -7.35
CA ILE A 781 42.68 -13.41 -6.90
C ILE A 781 41.30 -13.51 -7.54
N GLU A 782 40.26 -13.68 -6.71
CA GLU A 782 38.89 -13.88 -7.17
C GLU A 782 38.17 -12.51 -7.18
N ILE A 783 37.68 -12.05 -8.34
CA ILE A 783 37.00 -10.74 -8.47
C ILE A 783 35.48 -10.92 -8.62
N LYS A 784 34.69 -10.24 -7.78
CA LYS A 784 33.23 -10.09 -7.96
C LYS A 784 32.85 -8.68 -8.39
N LEU A 785 32.19 -8.54 -9.53
CA LEU A 785 31.53 -7.30 -9.95
C LEU A 785 30.11 -7.21 -9.38
N PHE A 786 29.72 -5.98 -9.00
CA PHE A 786 28.40 -5.62 -8.49
C PHE A 786 27.74 -4.61 -9.45
N SER A 787 27.18 -5.12 -10.54
CA SER A 787 26.31 -4.36 -11.44
C SER A 787 24.85 -4.44 -10.98
N PRO A 788 24.06 -3.36 -11.03
CA PRO A 788 22.65 -3.40 -10.64
C PRO A 788 21.73 -4.21 -11.59
N ASP A 789 22.23 -4.60 -12.78
CA ASP A 789 21.41 -5.26 -13.81
C ASP A 789 21.66 -6.79 -13.98
N PHE A 790 22.69 -7.38 -13.36
CA PHE A 790 22.97 -8.84 -13.43
C PHE A 790 23.66 -9.41 -12.18
N ASP A 791 23.23 -10.60 -11.72
CA ASP A 791 23.84 -11.33 -10.61
C ASP A 791 25.18 -11.99 -11.01
N THR A 792 26.29 -11.52 -10.41
CA THR A 792 27.64 -12.13 -10.29
C THR A 792 28.18 -13.01 -11.42
N PHE A 793 29.24 -12.50 -12.09
CA PHE A 793 30.22 -13.33 -12.79
C PHE A 793 31.40 -13.72 -11.88
N TRP A 794 32.03 -14.84 -12.21
CA TRP A 794 33.33 -15.29 -11.72
C TRP A 794 34.21 -15.57 -12.95
N GLY A 795 35.50 -15.26 -12.88
CA GLY A 795 36.45 -15.52 -13.96
C GLY A 795 37.77 -16.07 -13.40
N ASP A 796 38.12 -17.28 -13.84
CA ASP A 796 39.43 -17.90 -13.62
C ASP A 796 40.43 -17.44 -14.71
N GLU A 797 41.72 -17.71 -14.51
CA GLU A 797 42.80 -17.17 -15.32
C GLU A 797 42.78 -17.55 -16.82
N ASN A 798 43.18 -16.58 -17.66
CA ASN A 798 43.36 -16.62 -19.13
C ASN A 798 42.10 -16.52 -20.01
N GLU A 799 41.47 -15.33 -20.06
CA GLU A 799 41.44 -14.47 -21.27
C GLU A 799 41.02 -13.02 -20.95
#